data_AF-A0A7W2TSM9-F1
#
_entry.id   AF-A0A7W2TSM9-F1
#
_cell.length_a   1.000
_cell.length_b   1.000
_cell.length_c   1.000
_cell.angle_alpha   90.00
_cell.angle_beta   90.00
_cell.angle_gamma   90.00
#
_symmetry.space_group_name_H-M   'P 1'
#
loop_
_entity.id
_entity.type
_entity.pdbx_description
1 polymer ?
#
loop_
_entity_poly.entity_id
_entity_poly.type
_entity_poly.pdbx_seq_one_letter_code
_entity_poly.pdbx_strand_id
1 'polypeptide(L)'
;MFITPLSAKTIKPTIHIGTWQNNDEDGDGVPDEHDDYPFDAAKTTMSVVQEQEFNNNVGQANPVGNIPFKAAGVIAKNVDIDDFKFKIPSSMLFEDLSVTIILFKDDSRFTPSLTIINNNGDVISSIPTNIEHVGKVGQVITFSPKQAGEYNLSITDRNNLGADSFTYTVHAFIDIDKDAVPTNKELALGMNHLGQHTDADKIPDGNEYHIYTANFIFSHDVDNDGTPNWLDLDNDDDGITDAIEQTYDLDGDKKPAFIDLDSDNNAVLDSDELNLVEFIRYDLDGDGIPNFLDTDDDGDFLFDENDTQPLEKLIGINNLYPSNTSVISSATYSHSDEAVFINKVRPFSPANLNAENLKGDAAHLVMLKGDDKQPVVNLPVTITSENKIEFVIPNYPKVALGGEPITFFLAIDGYKTNSIDATLLHPKTPVVTGIPIKNVVEGDKVSITGANLESGTALVFADGPTIQLDYIDDTNANFIVPSDVGTGWFSLQNVYGESNYSSIKKEHVISLKVVMPDYLHIKRPFYVDNLDGEFYGINAFNNKQVQISSTTDYISLYYKSGIRLFQSYIADDSQIELSVDSTLKSFVLRAFAYQNKVENVQQLKNKISDLVSYKEFKYWYEENLRQESIDAFLKDDSYSIIGKATAVADDLYKKLKSERKNNN
;
A
#
# COMPACT_ATOMS: atom_id res chain seq x y z
N MET A 1 74.06 -19.90 16.24
CA MET A 1 73.75 -19.87 17.69
C MET A 1 72.91 -18.63 17.89
N PHE A 2 71.60 -18.75 17.65
CA PHE A 2 70.64 -17.65 17.74
C PHE A 2 69.98 -17.72 19.11
N ILE A 3 69.95 -16.57 19.78
CA ILE A 3 69.47 -16.39 21.14
C ILE A 3 67.95 -16.24 21.05
N THR A 4 67.21 -17.17 21.66
CA THR A 4 65.77 -17.08 21.90
C THR A 4 65.49 -15.90 22.84
N PRO A 5 64.53 -15.01 22.57
CA PRO A 5 64.10 -14.02 23.54
C PRO A 5 63.49 -14.73 24.75
N LEU A 6 63.81 -14.27 25.96
CA LEU A 6 63.14 -14.71 27.17
C LEU A 6 61.64 -14.38 27.05
N SER A 7 60.80 -15.39 27.19
CA SER A 7 59.37 -15.21 27.48
C SER A 7 59.23 -14.29 28.69
N ALA A 8 58.40 -13.25 28.53
CA ALA A 8 57.98 -12.41 29.62
C ALA A 8 57.33 -13.31 30.69
N LYS A 9 57.77 -13.15 31.94
CA LYS A 9 57.09 -13.78 33.08
C LYS A 9 55.75 -13.05 33.26
N THR A 10 54.66 -13.76 33.07
CA THR A 10 53.31 -13.36 33.49
C THR A 10 53.37 -13.06 34.99
N ILE A 11 53.18 -11.80 35.36
CA ILE A 11 53.06 -11.37 36.75
C ILE A 11 51.57 -11.48 37.07
N LYS A 12 51.14 -12.54 37.78
CA LYS A 12 49.75 -12.62 38.28
C LYS A 12 49.51 -11.46 39.27
N PRO A 13 48.62 -10.51 38.96
CA PRO A 13 48.24 -9.47 39.90
C PRO A 13 47.49 -10.10 41.08
N THR A 14 47.65 -9.54 42.29
CA THR A 14 46.94 -9.98 43.50
C THR A 14 45.51 -9.42 43.62
N ILE A 15 45.05 -8.72 42.57
CA ILE A 15 43.70 -8.18 42.41
C ILE A 15 43.36 -8.51 40.96
N HIS A 16 42.36 -9.33 40.71
CA HIS A 16 41.89 -9.67 39.37
C HIS A 16 41.46 -8.38 38.65
N ILE A 17 42.32 -7.83 37.82
CA ILE A 17 42.07 -6.68 36.93
C ILE A 17 42.59 -7.16 35.59
N GLY A 18 41.67 -7.65 34.76
CA GLY A 18 42.00 -8.14 33.43
C GLY A 18 42.38 -6.99 32.50
N THR A 19 43.07 -7.34 31.42
CA THR A 19 43.44 -6.44 30.32
C THR A 19 43.33 -7.24 29.03
N TRP A 20 42.99 -6.61 27.91
CA TRP A 20 42.99 -7.30 26.60
C TRP A 20 44.29 -8.07 26.29
N GLN A 21 45.44 -7.65 26.82
CA GLN A 21 46.72 -8.34 26.63
C GLN A 21 46.98 -9.50 27.62
N ASN A 22 46.10 -9.69 28.61
CA ASN A 22 46.11 -10.79 29.57
C ASN A 22 44.85 -11.63 29.37
N ASN A 23 44.89 -12.48 28.36
CA ASN A 23 43.69 -13.15 27.85
C ASN A 23 43.31 -14.41 28.63
N ASP A 24 43.75 -14.69 29.86
CA ASP A 24 43.41 -15.93 30.58
C ASP A 24 43.58 -15.70 32.09
N GLU A 25 42.57 -15.07 32.68
CA GLU A 25 42.66 -14.48 34.01
C GLU A 25 42.70 -15.53 35.13
N ASP A 26 41.99 -16.64 34.97
CA ASP A 26 42.03 -17.76 35.93
C ASP A 26 43.09 -18.83 35.61
N GLY A 27 43.60 -18.88 34.37
CA GLY A 27 44.69 -19.74 33.95
C GLY A 27 44.26 -21.15 33.54
N ASP A 28 43.02 -21.32 33.08
CA ASP A 28 42.49 -22.60 32.62
C ASP A 28 42.82 -22.93 31.15
N GLY A 29 43.37 -21.96 30.43
CA GLY A 29 43.83 -22.08 29.05
C GLY A 29 42.76 -21.74 28.00
N VAL A 30 41.58 -21.29 28.40
CA VAL A 30 40.58 -20.70 27.51
C VAL A 30 40.72 -19.18 27.55
N PRO A 31 40.83 -18.50 26.39
CA PRO A 31 40.96 -17.06 26.40
C PRO A 31 39.73 -16.37 27.01
N ASP A 32 39.93 -15.28 27.76
CA ASP A 32 38.87 -14.55 28.47
C ASP A 32 37.73 -14.14 27.53
N GLU A 33 38.02 -13.78 26.28
CA GLU A 33 37.04 -13.47 25.23
C GLU A 33 36.14 -14.66 24.86
N HIS A 34 36.62 -15.89 25.04
CA HIS A 34 35.93 -17.15 24.72
C HIS A 34 35.44 -17.91 25.96
N ASP A 35 35.75 -17.42 27.16
CA ASP A 35 35.36 -18.02 28.42
C ASP A 35 34.09 -17.40 29.00
N ASP A 36 33.03 -18.18 29.22
CA ASP A 36 31.82 -17.69 29.90
C ASP A 36 32.05 -17.40 31.40
N TYR A 37 33.15 -17.89 31.98
CA TYR A 37 33.51 -17.79 33.40
C TYR A 37 35.00 -17.45 33.63
N PRO A 38 35.52 -16.29 33.16
CA PRO A 38 36.95 -15.92 33.18
C PRO A 38 37.61 -15.82 34.58
N PHE A 39 36.87 -16.10 35.65
CA PHE A 39 37.38 -16.10 37.03
C PHE A 39 37.07 -17.42 37.78
N ASP A 40 36.67 -18.49 37.08
CA ASP A 40 36.35 -19.81 37.63
C ASP A 40 36.89 -20.93 36.74
N ALA A 41 38.19 -21.26 36.92
CA ALA A 41 38.93 -22.27 36.18
C ALA A 41 38.34 -23.70 36.19
N ALA A 42 37.22 -23.93 36.88
CA ALA A 42 36.46 -25.17 36.82
C ALA A 42 35.35 -25.17 35.75
N LYS A 43 35.04 -24.02 35.12
CA LYS A 43 34.01 -23.89 34.09
C LYS A 43 34.49 -22.95 32.99
N THR A 44 34.26 -23.31 31.73
CA THR A 44 34.65 -22.49 30.57
C THR A 44 33.47 -22.02 29.72
N THR A 45 32.35 -22.75 29.77
CA THR A 45 31.24 -22.55 28.81
C THR A 45 29.91 -22.85 29.48
N MET A 46 28.95 -21.97 29.23
CA MET A 46 27.59 -22.09 29.71
C MET A 46 26.76 -22.96 28.77
N SER A 47 25.95 -23.85 29.33
CA SER A 47 25.04 -24.67 28.54
C SER A 47 23.88 -23.83 27.99
N VAL A 48 23.59 -23.98 26.70
CA VAL A 48 22.44 -23.33 26.04
C VAL A 48 21.21 -24.22 26.20
N VAL A 49 20.18 -23.72 26.89
CA VAL A 49 18.91 -24.40 27.00
C VAL A 49 18.13 -24.25 25.70
N GLN A 50 17.85 -25.36 25.04
CA GLN A 50 16.98 -25.37 23.87
C GLN A 50 15.53 -25.36 24.33
N GLU A 51 14.75 -24.49 23.70
CA GLU A 51 13.31 -24.43 23.84
C GLU A 51 12.65 -25.80 23.66
N GLN A 52 11.58 -26.04 24.42
CA GLN A 52 10.71 -27.20 24.22
C GLN A 52 9.24 -26.81 24.29
N GLU A 53 8.58 -26.99 23.16
CA GLU A 53 7.14 -26.85 23.01
C GLU A 53 6.37 -27.93 23.80
N PHE A 54 5.26 -27.63 24.47
CA PHE A 54 4.54 -26.34 24.54
C PHE A 54 4.94 -25.50 25.75
N ASN A 55 5.24 -24.21 25.54
CA ASN A 55 5.74 -23.28 26.57
C ASN A 55 5.08 -21.88 26.53
N ASN A 56 3.91 -21.71 25.90
CA ASN A 56 3.26 -20.40 25.69
C ASN A 56 2.53 -19.85 26.92
N ASN A 57 2.97 -20.23 28.12
CA ASN A 57 2.56 -19.62 29.38
C ASN A 57 3.55 -19.91 30.52
N VAL A 58 3.57 -19.01 31.51
CA VAL A 58 4.39 -19.08 32.73
C VAL A 58 4.31 -20.39 33.52
N GLY A 59 3.22 -21.16 33.37
CA GLY A 59 3.04 -22.46 34.03
C GLY A 59 3.81 -23.60 33.35
N GLN A 60 4.07 -23.46 32.05
CA GLN A 60 4.74 -24.45 31.20
C GLN A 60 6.11 -23.98 30.68
N ALA A 61 6.55 -22.81 31.13
CA ALA A 61 7.84 -22.21 30.82
C ALA A 61 9.03 -23.19 30.97
N ASN A 62 9.96 -23.16 30.03
CA ASN A 62 11.16 -23.98 30.06
C ASN A 62 12.10 -23.49 31.18
N PRO A 63 12.56 -24.36 32.10
CA PRO A 63 13.45 -23.94 33.18
C PRO A 63 14.88 -23.72 32.65
N VAL A 64 15.43 -22.52 32.90
CA VAL A 64 16.81 -22.15 32.51
C VAL A 64 17.77 -22.02 33.68
N GLY A 65 17.27 -22.10 34.92
CA GLY A 65 18.08 -22.11 36.13
C GLY A 65 18.23 -20.72 36.77
N ASN A 66 19.44 -20.38 37.22
CA ASN A 66 19.73 -19.07 37.82
C ASN A 66 20.36 -18.15 36.77
N ILE A 67 20.35 -16.83 37.00
CA ILE A 67 21.24 -15.92 36.26
C ILE A 67 22.72 -16.25 36.59
N PRO A 68 23.65 -16.17 35.62
CA PRO A 68 23.41 -15.98 34.18
C PRO A 68 22.94 -17.27 33.47
N PHE A 69 22.21 -17.13 32.37
CA PHE A 69 21.77 -18.26 31.53
C PHE A 69 21.79 -17.92 30.03
N LYS A 70 21.96 -18.94 29.19
CA LYS A 70 21.77 -18.87 27.73
C LYS A 70 20.62 -19.80 27.31
N ALA A 71 19.80 -19.34 26.38
CA ALA A 71 18.75 -20.17 25.76
C ALA A 71 18.64 -19.90 24.26
N ALA A 72 17.99 -20.80 23.53
CA ALA A 72 17.73 -20.66 22.11
C ALA A 72 16.37 -21.28 21.75
N GLY A 73 15.71 -20.72 20.76
CA GLY A 73 14.35 -21.12 20.38
C GLY A 73 13.93 -20.62 18.99
N VAL A 74 12.65 -20.80 18.67
CA VAL A 74 12.04 -20.39 17.41
C VAL A 74 10.58 -20.01 17.58
N ILE A 75 10.23 -18.78 17.17
CA ILE A 75 8.82 -18.34 17.07
C ILE A 75 8.22 -18.95 15.80
N ALA A 76 7.83 -20.23 15.86
CA ALA A 76 7.50 -21.03 14.69
C ALA A 76 6.09 -20.76 14.15
N LYS A 77 5.16 -20.31 14.99
CA LYS A 77 3.75 -20.07 14.60
C LYS A 77 3.33 -18.62 14.83
N ASN A 78 2.32 -18.19 14.09
CA ASN A 78 1.66 -16.91 14.39
C ASN A 78 1.09 -16.94 15.81
N VAL A 79 1.34 -15.88 16.57
CA VAL A 79 0.97 -15.79 18.01
C VAL A 79 1.67 -16.86 18.87
N ASP A 80 2.91 -17.24 18.54
CA ASP A 80 3.77 -18.01 19.45
C ASP A 80 4.25 -17.16 20.62
N ILE A 81 4.41 -17.81 21.78
CA ILE A 81 4.99 -17.22 22.98
C ILE A 81 5.94 -18.26 23.53
N ASP A 82 7.18 -17.86 23.77
CA ASP A 82 8.18 -18.76 24.33
C ASP A 82 8.53 -18.25 25.73
N ASP A 83 8.11 -19.00 26.76
CA ASP A 83 8.41 -18.64 28.16
C ASP A 83 9.59 -19.43 28.72
N PHE A 84 10.55 -18.70 29.32
CA PHE A 84 11.68 -19.26 30.07
C PHE A 84 11.63 -18.88 31.53
N LYS A 85 11.77 -19.86 32.43
CA LYS A 85 11.74 -19.66 33.88
C LYS A 85 13.13 -19.63 34.49
N PHE A 86 13.48 -18.53 35.13
CA PHE A 86 14.77 -18.31 35.77
C PHE A 86 14.63 -17.86 37.22
N LYS A 87 15.74 -17.86 37.97
CA LYS A 87 15.77 -17.51 39.39
C LYS A 87 16.86 -16.50 39.71
N ILE A 88 16.54 -15.65 40.69
CA ILE A 88 17.49 -14.73 41.31
C ILE A 88 17.63 -15.16 42.77
N PRO A 89 18.78 -15.75 43.16
CA PRO A 89 18.99 -16.19 44.54
C PRO A 89 19.24 -15.00 45.46
N SER A 90 18.88 -15.12 46.74
CA SER A 90 19.10 -14.06 47.73
C SER A 90 20.58 -13.66 47.88
N SER A 91 21.50 -14.55 47.55
CA SER A 91 22.95 -14.28 47.56
C SER A 91 23.42 -13.35 46.44
N MET A 92 22.61 -13.15 45.40
CA MET A 92 22.93 -12.28 44.26
C MET A 92 22.38 -10.86 44.42
N LEU A 93 21.47 -10.63 45.39
CA LEU A 93 20.87 -9.31 45.57
C LEU A 93 21.85 -8.33 46.24
N PHE A 94 22.13 -7.23 45.55
CA PHE A 94 22.81 -6.05 46.06
C PHE A 94 22.15 -4.78 45.49
N GLU A 95 22.50 -3.61 46.02
CA GLU A 95 21.82 -2.34 45.72
C GLU A 95 21.81 -2.01 44.22
N ASP A 96 22.95 -2.24 43.56
CA ASP A 96 23.21 -1.93 42.16
C ASP A 96 23.01 -3.12 41.21
N LEU A 97 22.34 -4.19 41.66
CA LEU A 97 22.09 -5.35 40.80
C LEU A 97 21.22 -4.92 39.61
N SER A 98 21.77 -5.13 38.43
CA SER A 98 21.12 -4.93 37.15
C SER A 98 21.35 -6.17 36.29
N VAL A 99 20.29 -6.62 35.63
CA VAL A 99 20.29 -7.82 34.80
C VAL A 99 19.86 -7.41 33.40
N THR A 100 20.75 -7.61 32.44
CA THR A 100 20.48 -7.40 31.02
C THR A 100 20.15 -8.71 30.35
N ILE A 101 19.19 -8.66 29.44
CA ILE A 101 18.79 -9.75 28.57
C ILE A 101 18.90 -9.24 27.14
N ILE A 102 19.82 -9.84 26.38
CA ILE A 102 20.05 -9.58 24.97
C ILE A 102 19.60 -10.79 24.16
N LEU A 103 18.80 -10.52 23.12
CA LEU A 103 18.35 -11.51 22.15
C LEU A 103 19.00 -11.22 20.81
N PHE A 104 19.53 -12.26 20.18
CA PHE A 104 20.08 -12.24 18.82
C PHE A 104 19.15 -12.97 17.84
N LYS A 105 19.06 -12.46 16.61
CA LYS A 105 18.24 -13.00 15.52
C LYS A 105 18.95 -12.90 14.16
N ASP A 106 18.54 -13.74 13.22
CA ASP A 106 19.01 -13.67 11.83
C ASP A 106 17.96 -13.05 10.87
N ASP A 107 16.70 -13.44 11.03
CA ASP A 107 15.61 -13.01 10.14
C ASP A 107 15.21 -11.54 10.41
N SER A 108 15.26 -10.70 9.37
CA SER A 108 14.89 -9.29 9.47
C SER A 108 13.38 -9.09 9.68
N ARG A 109 12.54 -10.06 9.32
CA ARG A 109 11.08 -10.01 9.53
C ARG A 109 10.69 -10.28 10.98
N PHE A 110 11.58 -10.91 11.74
CA PHE A 110 11.34 -11.19 13.15
C PHE A 110 11.59 -9.93 13.98
N THR A 111 10.54 -9.44 14.65
CA THR A 111 10.55 -8.24 15.48
C THR A 111 10.32 -8.60 16.95
N PRO A 112 11.37 -9.09 17.65
CA PRO A 112 11.23 -9.66 18.98
C PRO A 112 10.74 -8.66 20.03
N SER A 113 9.93 -9.14 20.95
CA SER A 113 9.49 -8.45 22.16
C SER A 113 9.82 -9.30 23.38
N LEU A 114 10.47 -8.70 24.38
CA LEU A 114 10.90 -9.35 25.61
C LEU A 114 10.09 -8.80 26.79
N THR A 115 9.48 -9.68 27.58
CA THR A 115 8.71 -9.30 28.77
C THR A 115 9.18 -10.09 29.98
N ILE A 116 9.41 -9.40 31.10
CA ILE A 116 9.73 -10.04 32.38
C ILE A 116 8.48 -10.11 33.23
N ILE A 117 8.18 -11.30 33.76
CA ILE A 117 7.01 -11.54 34.62
C ILE A 117 7.49 -12.13 35.94
N ASN A 118 7.03 -11.57 37.06
CA ASN A 118 7.35 -12.09 38.38
C ASN A 118 6.44 -13.28 38.77
N ASN A 119 6.71 -13.90 39.92
CA ASN A 119 5.91 -15.02 40.44
C ASN A 119 4.45 -14.71 40.77
N ASN A 120 4.07 -13.43 40.89
CA ASN A 120 2.67 -13.03 41.10
C ASN A 120 1.91 -12.86 39.78
N GLY A 121 2.59 -12.99 38.63
CA GLY A 121 2.04 -12.73 37.30
C GLY A 121 2.09 -11.25 36.91
N ASP A 122 2.78 -10.40 37.70
CA ASP A 122 2.92 -9.00 37.35
C ASP A 122 4.04 -8.83 36.33
N VAL A 123 3.78 -8.03 35.29
CA VAL A 123 4.80 -7.56 34.36
C VAL A 123 5.76 -6.61 35.08
N ILE A 124 7.04 -6.95 35.07
CA ILE A 124 8.12 -6.12 35.59
C ILE A 124 8.51 -5.14 34.48
N SER A 125 8.50 -3.84 34.81
CA SER A 125 9.03 -2.83 33.88
C SER A 125 10.51 -3.09 33.63
N SER A 126 10.87 -3.25 32.36
CA SER A 126 12.24 -3.14 31.89
C SER A 126 12.54 -1.71 31.47
N ILE A 127 13.83 -1.41 31.39
CA ILE A 127 14.39 -0.16 30.86
C ILE A 127 15.00 -0.52 29.50
N PRO A 128 14.60 0.14 28.40
CA PRO A 128 15.33 0.04 27.14
C PRO A 128 16.78 0.51 27.34
N THR A 129 17.72 -0.18 26.73
CA THR A 129 19.13 0.24 26.72
C THR A 129 19.37 1.22 25.56
N ASN A 130 20.53 1.87 25.55
CA ASN A 130 21.07 2.65 24.42
C ASN A 130 21.77 1.77 23.38
N ILE A 131 21.50 0.45 23.38
CA ILE A 131 22.13 -0.48 22.45
C ILE A 131 21.35 -0.51 21.16
N GLU A 132 22.00 -0.08 20.09
CA GLU A 132 21.43 -0.06 18.75
C GLU A 132 21.39 -1.48 18.14
N HIS A 133 20.49 -1.67 17.18
CA HIS A 133 20.20 -2.97 16.56
C HIS A 133 21.22 -3.37 15.46
N VAL A 134 22.50 -3.35 15.82
CA VAL A 134 23.60 -3.67 14.90
C VAL A 134 23.79 -5.19 14.74
N GLY A 135 24.22 -5.64 13.55
CA GLY A 135 24.51 -7.04 13.26
C GLY A 135 23.33 -7.97 13.56
N LYS A 136 23.49 -8.83 14.58
CA LYS A 136 22.45 -9.78 15.00
C LYS A 136 21.63 -9.35 16.22
N VAL A 137 21.93 -8.19 16.81
CA VAL A 137 21.26 -7.71 18.03
C VAL A 137 19.78 -7.43 17.73
N GLY A 138 18.92 -8.32 18.23
CA GLY A 138 17.49 -8.29 17.95
C GLY A 138 16.68 -7.45 18.93
N GLN A 139 16.96 -7.58 20.23
CA GLN A 139 16.33 -6.78 21.28
C GLN A 139 17.16 -6.87 22.56
N VAL A 140 17.28 -5.74 23.27
CA VAL A 140 17.93 -5.68 24.59
C VAL A 140 16.97 -5.07 25.59
N ILE A 141 16.88 -5.67 26.78
CA ILE A 141 16.17 -5.10 27.92
C ILE A 141 17.00 -5.25 29.19
N THR A 142 16.90 -4.27 30.08
CA THR A 142 17.52 -4.35 31.39
C THR A 142 16.48 -4.19 32.48
N PHE A 143 16.62 -4.92 33.59
CA PHE A 143 15.81 -4.70 34.78
C PHE A 143 16.62 -4.87 36.07
N SER A 144 16.21 -4.14 37.11
CA SER A 144 16.88 -4.16 38.42
C SER A 144 16.02 -4.92 39.45
N PRO A 145 16.24 -6.23 39.63
CA PRO A 145 15.47 -7.05 40.56
C PRO A 145 15.62 -6.58 42.01
N LYS A 146 14.50 -6.31 42.69
CA LYS A 146 14.48 -5.85 44.10
C LYS A 146 14.24 -6.96 45.12
N GLN A 147 13.92 -8.17 44.66
CA GLN A 147 13.66 -9.32 45.52
C GLN A 147 14.18 -10.61 44.88
N ALA A 148 14.48 -11.59 45.72
CA ALA A 148 14.86 -12.92 45.27
C ALA A 148 13.59 -13.69 44.92
N GLY A 149 13.69 -14.59 43.94
CA GLY A 149 12.53 -15.36 43.52
C GLY A 149 12.70 -15.96 42.13
N GLU A 150 11.61 -16.54 41.64
CA GLU A 150 11.51 -16.98 40.25
C GLU A 150 10.86 -15.89 39.41
N TYR A 151 11.25 -15.86 38.15
CA TYR A 151 10.84 -14.92 37.13
C TYR A 151 10.63 -15.70 35.82
N ASN A 152 9.84 -15.14 34.92
CA ASN A 152 9.70 -15.65 33.56
C ASN A 152 10.14 -14.56 32.58
N LEU A 153 10.87 -14.98 31.56
CA LEU A 153 11.12 -14.21 30.35
C LEU A 153 10.17 -14.74 29.27
N SER A 154 9.28 -13.90 28.78
CA SER A 154 8.42 -14.20 27.63
C SER A 154 9.00 -13.55 26.37
N ILE A 155 9.12 -14.33 25.31
CA ILE A 155 9.61 -13.88 24.00
C ILE A 155 8.48 -14.03 22.98
N THR A 156 8.19 -12.98 22.23
CA THR A 156 7.15 -12.97 21.18
C THR A 156 7.60 -12.15 19.97
N ASP A 157 6.86 -12.21 18.86
CA ASP A 157 6.98 -11.24 17.75
C ASP A 157 5.96 -10.11 17.91
N ARG A 158 6.37 -8.84 17.75
CA ARG A 158 5.49 -7.65 17.89
C ARG A 158 4.37 -7.63 16.84
N ASN A 159 4.60 -8.22 15.67
CA ASN A 159 3.63 -8.30 14.58
C ASN A 159 2.78 -9.58 14.63
N ASN A 160 2.95 -10.42 15.67
CA ASN A 160 2.31 -11.72 15.83
C ASN A 160 2.56 -12.70 14.66
N LEU A 161 3.68 -12.53 13.97
CA LEU A 161 4.14 -13.43 12.92
C LEU A 161 4.92 -14.61 13.52
N GLY A 162 4.97 -15.73 12.81
CA GLY A 162 5.89 -16.82 13.10
C GLY A 162 6.34 -17.53 11.83
N ALA A 163 7.58 -18.04 11.87
CA ALA A 163 8.19 -18.79 10.78
C ALA A 163 9.35 -19.65 11.32
N ASP A 164 9.65 -20.75 10.64
CA ASP A 164 10.79 -21.62 11.00
C ASP A 164 12.15 -20.89 11.02
N SER A 165 12.24 -19.73 10.34
CA SER A 165 13.42 -18.87 10.30
C SER A 165 13.49 -17.85 11.44
N PHE A 166 12.45 -17.73 12.28
CA PHE A 166 12.43 -16.81 13.43
C PHE A 166 13.19 -17.43 14.62
N THR A 167 14.37 -17.96 14.33
CA THR A 167 15.27 -18.53 15.31
C THR A 167 15.94 -17.42 16.10
N TYR A 168 16.17 -17.67 17.38
CA TYR A 168 16.87 -16.73 18.24
C TYR A 168 17.75 -17.42 19.26
N THR A 169 18.71 -16.67 19.77
CA THR A 169 19.46 -17.00 20.98
C THR A 169 19.31 -15.85 21.98
N VAL A 170 19.21 -16.15 23.26
CA VAL A 170 19.09 -15.16 24.33
C VAL A 170 20.12 -15.41 25.41
N HIS A 171 20.74 -14.33 25.91
CA HIS A 171 21.70 -14.35 27.00
C HIS A 171 21.23 -13.39 28.09
N ALA A 172 21.10 -13.89 29.31
CA ALA A 172 20.74 -13.09 30.48
C ALA A 172 21.88 -13.11 31.49
N PHE A 173 22.36 -11.94 31.90
CA PHE A 173 23.56 -11.80 32.73
C PHE A 173 23.50 -10.55 33.62
N ILE A 174 24.43 -10.48 34.57
CA ILE A 174 24.63 -9.29 35.39
C ILE A 174 25.41 -8.28 34.56
N ASP A 175 24.88 -7.06 34.53
CA ASP A 175 25.39 -5.93 33.76
C ASP A 175 25.02 -4.66 34.55
N ILE A 176 26.02 -4.06 35.20
CA ILE A 176 25.85 -3.03 36.23
C ILE A 176 25.56 -1.66 35.58
N ASP A 177 26.29 -1.32 34.54
CA ASP A 177 26.27 -0.03 33.85
C ASP A 177 25.36 -0.01 32.60
N LYS A 178 24.85 -1.18 32.20
CA LYS A 178 23.72 -1.39 31.28
C LYS A 178 24.09 -1.16 29.82
N ASP A 179 25.32 -1.49 29.47
CA ASP A 179 25.87 -1.46 28.13
C ASP A 179 25.65 -2.79 27.37
N ALA A 180 25.01 -3.77 27.98
CA ALA A 180 24.82 -5.12 27.46
C ALA A 180 26.09 -5.98 27.32
N VAL A 181 27.16 -5.69 28.05
CA VAL A 181 28.29 -6.60 28.24
C VAL A 181 28.21 -7.23 29.65
N PRO A 182 28.47 -8.53 29.82
CA PRO A 182 28.47 -9.12 31.15
C PRO A 182 29.55 -8.52 32.04
N THR A 183 29.22 -8.11 33.27
CA THR A 183 30.20 -7.46 34.18
C THR A 183 31.47 -8.27 34.45
N ASN A 184 31.38 -9.61 34.46
CA ASN A 184 32.58 -10.43 34.55
C ASN A 184 33.42 -10.39 33.27
N LYS A 185 32.79 -10.27 32.11
CA LYS A 185 33.48 -10.12 30.83
C LYS A 185 34.20 -8.78 30.76
N GLU A 186 33.52 -7.70 31.13
CA GLU A 186 34.11 -6.36 31.18
C GLU A 186 35.38 -6.32 32.05
N LEU A 187 35.30 -6.86 33.27
CA LEU A 187 36.43 -6.93 34.19
C LEU A 187 37.61 -7.77 33.66
N ALA A 188 37.33 -8.82 32.89
CA ALA A 188 38.36 -9.68 32.31
C ALA A 188 39.01 -9.03 31.08
N LEU A 189 38.23 -8.34 30.26
CA LEU A 189 38.70 -7.69 29.04
C LEU A 189 39.28 -6.27 29.27
N GLY A 190 39.13 -5.74 30.48
CA GLY A 190 39.63 -4.43 30.86
C GLY A 190 38.71 -3.27 30.48
N MET A 191 37.42 -3.56 30.27
CA MET A 191 36.36 -2.59 29.98
C MET A 191 35.87 -1.91 31.26
N ASN A 192 35.19 -0.78 31.10
CA ASN A 192 34.68 0.02 32.20
C ASN A 192 33.29 -0.44 32.70
N HIS A 193 33.27 -1.46 33.58
CA HIS A 193 32.05 -1.97 34.25
C HIS A 193 31.19 -0.99 35.08
N LEU A 194 31.53 0.29 35.11
CA LEU A 194 30.77 1.34 35.79
C LEU A 194 30.28 2.43 34.82
N GLY A 195 30.63 2.36 33.54
CA GLY A 195 30.21 3.33 32.55
C GLY A 195 30.34 2.80 31.13
N GLN A 196 29.28 3.05 30.35
CA GLN A 196 28.96 2.38 29.09
C GLN A 196 29.91 2.63 27.90
N HIS A 197 30.99 3.36 28.11
CA HIS A 197 31.93 3.79 27.07
C HIS A 197 33.35 3.71 27.66
N THR A 198 34.14 2.75 27.22
CA THR A 198 35.49 2.51 27.71
C THR A 198 36.49 3.52 27.14
N ASP A 199 36.33 3.89 25.87
CA ASP A 199 37.19 4.74 25.05
C ASP A 199 36.66 6.20 24.90
N ALA A 200 35.34 6.38 25.10
CA ALA A 200 34.58 7.64 25.11
C ALA A 200 34.31 8.29 23.73
N ASP A 201 34.22 7.50 22.67
CA ASP A 201 33.73 7.88 21.33
C ASP A 201 32.20 8.08 21.24
N LYS A 202 31.45 7.62 22.25
CA LYS A 202 29.98 7.58 22.41
C LYS A 202 29.27 6.37 21.78
N ILE A 203 30.00 5.42 21.21
CA ILE A 203 29.44 4.11 20.89
C ILE A 203 29.44 3.28 22.19
N PRO A 204 28.32 2.65 22.58
CA PRO A 204 28.32 1.82 23.77
C PRO A 204 29.19 0.58 23.60
N ASP A 205 29.91 0.21 24.65
CA ASP A 205 30.76 -0.97 24.74
C ASP A 205 30.09 -2.26 24.22
N GLY A 206 28.78 -2.42 24.46
CA GLY A 206 28.03 -3.55 23.91
C GLY A 206 27.85 -3.52 22.39
N ASN A 207 27.68 -2.35 21.78
CA ASN A 207 27.65 -2.24 20.33
C ASN A 207 28.99 -2.68 19.72
N GLU A 208 30.12 -2.31 20.32
CA GLU A 208 31.47 -2.69 19.88
C GLU A 208 31.80 -4.17 20.15
N TYR A 209 31.30 -4.69 21.27
CA TYR A 209 31.52 -6.08 21.67
C TYR A 209 30.66 -7.08 20.86
N HIS A 210 29.43 -6.71 20.48
CA HIS A 210 28.46 -7.65 19.86
C HIS A 210 28.43 -7.64 18.32
N ILE A 211 29.18 -6.74 17.67
CA ILE A 211 29.20 -6.46 16.22
C ILE A 211 29.02 -7.72 15.35
N TYR A 212 29.90 -8.72 15.55
CA TYR A 212 29.87 -9.97 14.81
C TYR A 212 29.59 -11.16 15.71
N THR A 213 28.33 -11.33 16.10
CA THR A 213 27.94 -12.47 16.92
C THR A 213 27.53 -13.69 16.08
N ALA A 214 28.25 -14.80 16.21
CA ALA A 214 27.83 -16.11 15.70
C ALA A 214 27.87 -17.17 16.80
N ASN A 215 26.69 -17.62 17.27
CA ASN A 215 26.58 -18.59 18.36
C ASN A 215 27.35 -18.19 19.63
N PHE A 216 27.25 -16.91 20.03
CA PHE A 216 27.98 -16.31 21.17
C PHE A 216 29.51 -16.23 20.99
N ILE A 217 30.00 -16.31 19.75
CA ILE A 217 31.39 -15.99 19.38
C ILE A 217 31.37 -14.63 18.69
N PHE A 218 32.27 -13.76 19.11
CA PHE A 218 32.34 -12.36 18.71
C PHE A 218 33.67 -12.09 17.99
N SER A 219 33.67 -11.15 17.04
CA SER A 219 34.91 -10.54 16.54
C SER A 219 35.16 -9.28 17.35
N HIS A 220 36.34 -9.17 17.94
CA HIS A 220 36.68 -8.10 18.90
C HIS A 220 37.79 -7.18 18.41
N ASP A 221 38.29 -7.38 17.20
CA ASP A 221 39.38 -6.63 16.58
C ASP A 221 39.12 -6.69 15.06
N VAL A 222 38.44 -5.67 14.53
CA VAL A 222 37.86 -5.67 13.18
C VAL A 222 38.94 -5.48 12.11
N ASP A 223 39.83 -4.51 12.30
CA ASP A 223 40.93 -4.19 11.40
C ASP A 223 42.17 -5.09 11.59
N ASN A 224 42.26 -5.83 12.71
CA ASN A 224 43.37 -6.70 13.12
C ASN A 224 44.67 -5.94 13.43
N ASP A 225 44.60 -4.72 13.97
CA ASP A 225 45.77 -3.95 14.41
C ASP A 225 46.30 -4.37 15.80
N GLY A 226 45.49 -5.13 16.56
CA GLY A 226 45.77 -5.63 17.90
C GLY A 226 45.16 -4.81 19.03
N THR A 227 44.40 -3.77 18.72
CA THR A 227 43.54 -2.98 19.60
C THR A 227 42.13 -3.56 19.52
N PRO A 228 41.48 -3.89 20.65
CA PRO A 228 40.14 -4.41 20.60
C PRO A 228 39.13 -3.29 20.37
N ASN A 229 37.95 -3.63 19.84
CA ASN A 229 37.00 -2.64 19.36
C ASN A 229 36.67 -1.55 20.39
N TRP A 230 36.33 -1.94 21.63
CA TRP A 230 36.02 -1.04 22.76
C TRP A 230 37.18 -0.17 23.29
N LEU A 231 38.35 -0.20 22.63
CA LEU A 231 39.52 0.64 22.92
C LEU A 231 40.07 1.31 21.66
N ASP A 232 39.57 0.94 20.50
CA ASP A 232 39.93 1.52 19.22
C ASP A 232 39.15 2.83 19.02
N LEU A 233 39.61 3.70 18.13
CA LEU A 233 38.92 4.96 17.82
C LEU A 233 38.59 5.11 16.33
N ASP A 234 38.94 4.10 15.52
CA ASP A 234 38.83 3.99 14.06
C ASP A 234 38.84 2.49 13.72
N ASN A 235 37.70 1.83 13.94
CA ASN A 235 37.62 0.38 14.07
C ASN A 235 37.86 -0.42 12.79
N ASP A 236 37.78 0.22 11.62
CA ASP A 236 38.09 -0.37 10.32
C ASP A 236 39.32 0.24 9.62
N ASP A 237 40.04 1.17 10.29
CA ASP A 237 41.27 1.84 9.83
C ASP A 237 41.09 2.54 8.47
N ASP A 238 39.93 3.17 8.27
CA ASP A 238 39.59 3.90 7.06
C ASP A 238 40.01 5.40 7.15
N GLY A 239 40.30 5.89 8.36
CA GLY A 239 40.76 7.23 8.66
C GLY A 239 39.65 8.22 9.04
N ILE A 240 38.40 7.78 9.12
CA ILE A 240 37.29 8.39 9.83
C ILE A 240 37.35 7.87 11.28
N THR A 241 36.67 8.52 12.21
CA THR A 241 36.70 8.07 13.61
C THR A 241 35.33 7.58 13.99
N ASP A 242 35.25 6.52 14.79
CA ASP A 242 34.00 5.94 15.31
C ASP A 242 33.07 6.99 15.96
N ALA A 243 33.67 8.03 16.56
CA ALA A 243 32.96 9.19 17.11
C ALA A 243 32.15 10.03 16.09
N ILE A 244 32.44 9.88 14.80
CA ILE A 244 31.80 10.51 13.64
C ILE A 244 30.87 9.50 12.95
N GLU A 245 31.36 8.30 12.66
CA GLU A 245 30.59 7.23 11.99
C GLU A 245 29.43 6.70 12.82
N GLN A 246 29.66 6.53 14.13
CA GLN A 246 28.67 6.01 15.07
C GLN A 246 28.08 4.67 14.60
N THR A 247 26.92 4.30 15.14
CA THR A 247 26.24 3.02 14.86
C THR A 247 25.23 3.11 13.70
N TYR A 248 25.43 4.01 12.74
CA TYR A 248 24.51 4.16 11.60
C TYR A 248 24.58 2.94 10.66
N ASP A 249 23.46 2.54 10.08
CA ASP A 249 23.32 1.41 9.11
C ASP A 249 22.25 1.87 8.10
N LEU A 250 22.62 2.86 7.28
CA LEU A 250 21.69 3.57 6.40
C LEU A 250 21.41 2.80 5.10
N ASP A 251 22.38 1.98 4.66
CA ASP A 251 22.24 1.05 3.53
C ASP A 251 21.45 -0.23 3.90
N GLY A 252 21.37 -0.55 5.19
CA GLY A 252 20.60 -1.67 5.74
C GLY A 252 21.26 -3.03 5.55
N ASP A 253 22.59 -3.08 5.35
CA ASP A 253 23.33 -4.33 5.18
C ASP A 253 23.64 -5.04 6.52
N LYS A 254 23.35 -4.37 7.64
CA LYS A 254 23.55 -4.78 9.05
C LYS A 254 24.97 -4.63 9.58
N LYS A 255 25.86 -3.95 8.88
CA LYS A 255 27.11 -3.45 9.41
C LYS A 255 26.92 -1.98 9.80
N PRO A 256 27.16 -1.62 11.07
CA PRO A 256 27.20 -0.22 11.42
C PRO A 256 28.43 0.45 10.79
N ALA A 257 28.35 1.76 10.56
CA ALA A 257 29.35 2.52 9.82
C ALA A 257 30.77 2.41 10.38
N PHE A 258 30.95 2.47 11.71
CA PHE A 258 32.27 2.43 12.37
C PHE A 258 33.08 1.14 12.14
N ILE A 259 32.59 0.20 11.34
CA ILE A 259 33.31 -1.04 10.96
C ILE A 259 33.13 -1.37 9.48
N ASP A 260 32.49 -0.49 8.73
CA ASP A 260 32.11 -0.73 7.35
C ASP A 260 32.87 0.21 6.42
N LEU A 261 33.81 -0.37 5.68
CA LEU A 261 34.68 0.35 4.75
C LEU A 261 33.96 1.02 3.56
N ASP A 262 32.64 0.82 3.43
CA ASP A 262 31.74 1.25 2.35
C ASP A 262 30.32 1.40 2.95
N SER A 263 30.15 2.38 3.84
CA SER A 263 29.00 2.51 4.75
C SER A 263 27.66 2.83 4.07
N ASP A 264 27.70 3.30 2.82
CA ASP A 264 26.53 3.56 1.98
C ASP A 264 26.34 2.53 0.85
N ASN A 265 27.29 1.58 0.72
CA ASN A 265 27.35 0.52 -0.29
C ASN A 265 27.42 1.01 -1.74
N ASN A 266 27.96 2.20 -1.99
CA ASN A 266 28.05 2.77 -3.33
C ASN A 266 29.26 2.24 -4.14
N ALA A 267 30.06 1.34 -3.56
CA ALA A 267 31.28 0.73 -4.11
C ALA A 267 32.49 1.67 -4.24
N VAL A 268 32.44 2.84 -3.60
CA VAL A 268 33.57 3.70 -3.27
C VAL A 268 33.83 3.54 -1.78
N LEU A 269 35.09 3.43 -1.36
CA LEU A 269 35.40 3.30 0.06
C LEU A 269 35.23 4.66 0.75
N ASP A 270 34.75 4.67 1.98
CA ASP A 270 34.57 5.85 2.83
C ASP A 270 35.85 6.72 2.86
N SER A 271 37.01 6.07 3.06
CA SER A 271 38.35 6.67 2.97
C SER A 271 38.66 7.39 1.64
N ASP A 272 38.17 6.89 0.50
CA ASP A 272 38.35 7.50 -0.81
C ASP A 272 37.40 8.70 -0.98
N GLU A 273 36.18 8.63 -0.47
CA GLU A 273 35.19 9.70 -0.52
C GLU A 273 35.61 10.91 0.31
N LEU A 274 36.26 10.66 1.45
CA LEU A 274 36.90 11.69 2.26
C LEU A 274 37.91 12.52 1.44
N ASN A 275 38.57 11.89 0.47
CA ASN A 275 39.58 12.52 -0.40
C ASN A 275 38.99 13.16 -1.67
N LEU A 276 37.76 12.82 -2.06
CA LEU A 276 37.09 13.33 -3.26
C LEU A 276 36.55 14.77 -3.07
N VAL A 277 36.35 15.22 -1.83
CA VAL A 277 35.76 16.54 -1.53
C VAL A 277 36.73 17.43 -0.74
N GLU A 278 36.86 18.72 -1.11
CA GLU A 278 37.52 19.68 -0.22
C GLU A 278 36.77 19.69 1.12
N PHE A 279 37.49 19.49 2.24
CA PHE A 279 37.10 19.37 3.68
C PHE A 279 35.91 20.22 4.22
N ILE A 280 35.32 21.11 3.42
CA ILE A 280 34.20 21.99 3.77
C ILE A 280 32.84 21.46 3.24
N ARG A 281 32.78 20.39 2.42
CA ARG A 281 31.52 19.82 1.90
C ARG A 281 31.44 18.30 2.02
N TYR A 282 31.43 17.78 3.24
CA TYR A 282 31.16 16.37 3.49
C TYR A 282 29.68 15.99 3.35
N ASP A 283 28.78 16.94 3.13
CA ASP A 283 27.33 16.77 3.03
C ASP A 283 26.91 17.56 1.79
N LEU A 284 26.83 16.88 0.65
CA LEU A 284 26.72 17.50 -0.67
C LEU A 284 25.32 18.10 -0.90
N ASP A 285 24.28 17.45 -0.44
CA ASP A 285 22.89 17.87 -0.62
C ASP A 285 22.37 18.78 0.52
N GLY A 286 23.04 18.77 1.68
CA GLY A 286 22.75 19.60 2.84
C GLY A 286 21.71 19.03 3.80
N ASP A 287 21.43 17.72 3.78
CA ASP A 287 20.45 17.07 4.65
C ASP A 287 20.98 16.77 6.07
N GLY A 288 22.30 16.87 6.26
CA GLY A 288 23.00 16.66 7.52
C GLY A 288 23.64 15.28 7.68
N ILE A 289 23.56 14.41 6.67
CA ILE A 289 24.25 13.13 6.58
C ILE A 289 25.52 13.34 5.74
N PRO A 290 26.70 12.93 6.24
CA PRO A 290 27.91 12.97 5.43
C PRO A 290 27.88 11.97 4.27
N ASN A 291 28.50 12.30 3.15
CA ASN A 291 28.48 11.52 1.91
C ASN A 291 28.84 10.04 2.10
N PHE A 292 29.91 9.74 2.84
CA PHE A 292 30.31 8.36 3.10
C PHE A 292 29.25 7.54 3.87
N LEU A 293 28.25 8.19 4.49
CA LEU A 293 27.10 7.55 5.13
C LEU A 293 25.80 7.74 4.33
N ASP A 294 25.78 8.65 3.35
CA ASP A 294 24.56 9.09 2.68
C ASP A 294 24.32 8.28 1.41
N THR A 295 23.26 7.47 1.44
CA THR A 295 22.88 6.63 0.29
C THR A 295 22.32 7.41 -0.93
N ASP A 296 22.15 8.73 -0.85
CA ASP A 296 21.68 9.64 -1.91
C ASP A 296 22.46 10.97 -1.85
N ASP A 297 23.78 10.88 -2.03
CA ASP A 297 24.77 11.96 -1.90
C ASP A 297 24.35 13.31 -2.47
N ASP A 298 23.76 13.30 -3.66
CA ASP A 298 23.35 14.52 -4.34
C ASP A 298 21.89 14.92 -4.08
N GLY A 299 21.11 14.10 -3.38
CA GLY A 299 19.73 14.34 -2.98
C GLY A 299 18.75 14.43 -4.14
N ASP A 300 18.74 13.46 -5.04
CA ASP A 300 17.84 13.40 -6.19
C ASP A 300 16.86 12.20 -6.21
N PHE A 301 16.98 11.34 -5.19
CA PHE A 301 16.23 10.12 -4.91
C PHE A 301 16.66 8.88 -5.72
N LEU A 302 17.72 8.93 -6.53
CA LEU A 302 18.37 7.75 -7.07
C LEU A 302 19.55 7.40 -6.16
N PHE A 303 19.50 6.23 -5.51
CA PHE A 303 20.59 5.84 -4.61
C PHE A 303 21.91 5.67 -5.35
N ASP A 304 23.00 5.97 -4.66
CA ASP A 304 24.35 6.01 -5.25
C ASP A 304 24.78 4.65 -5.81
N GLU A 305 24.41 3.53 -5.15
CA GLU A 305 24.57 2.17 -5.69
C GLU A 305 23.95 1.98 -7.10
N ASN A 306 22.96 2.83 -7.46
CA ASN A 306 22.23 2.81 -8.71
C ASN A 306 22.51 4.05 -9.60
N ASP A 307 23.31 5.01 -9.13
CA ASP A 307 23.71 6.20 -9.88
C ASP A 307 25.12 6.04 -10.46
N THR A 308 25.26 6.42 -11.73
CA THR A 308 26.56 6.49 -12.40
C THR A 308 27.34 7.77 -12.08
N GLN A 309 26.66 8.76 -11.49
CA GLN A 309 27.18 10.08 -11.13
C GLN A 309 26.60 10.51 -9.76
N PRO A 310 26.94 9.82 -8.66
CA PRO A 310 26.35 10.03 -7.32
C PRO A 310 26.50 11.46 -6.76
N LEU A 311 27.43 12.25 -7.32
CA LEU A 311 27.68 13.63 -6.92
C LEU A 311 26.98 14.68 -7.82
N GLU A 312 26.15 14.27 -8.79
CA GLU A 312 25.54 15.15 -9.79
C GLU A 312 24.05 14.87 -10.05
N LYS A 313 23.18 15.66 -9.40
CA LYS A 313 21.71 15.55 -9.53
C LYS A 313 21.23 15.27 -10.96
N LEU A 314 20.36 14.27 -11.08
CA LEU A 314 19.62 13.88 -12.26
C LEU A 314 19.03 15.08 -13.00
N ILE A 315 19.37 15.15 -14.29
CA ILE A 315 18.91 16.23 -15.15
C ILE A 315 17.52 15.89 -15.68
N GLY A 316 16.55 16.78 -15.50
CA GLY A 316 15.21 16.60 -16.07
C GLY A 316 15.24 16.50 -17.60
N ILE A 317 14.79 15.37 -18.17
CA ILE A 317 14.85 15.07 -19.61
C ILE A 317 14.06 16.08 -20.46
N ASN A 318 13.07 16.74 -19.86
CA ASN A 318 12.27 17.79 -20.48
C ASN A 318 13.06 19.08 -20.78
N ASN A 319 14.23 19.26 -20.17
CA ASN A 319 15.10 20.41 -20.44
C ASN A 319 15.89 20.28 -21.77
N LEU A 320 15.72 19.17 -22.50
CA LEU A 320 16.49 18.82 -23.71
C LEU A 320 15.69 18.79 -25.05
N TYR A 321 14.39 19.18 -25.10
CA TYR A 321 13.43 19.14 -26.26
C TYR A 321 13.96 18.90 -27.70
N PRO A 322 13.29 18.13 -28.63
CA PRO A 322 11.82 17.93 -28.76
C PRO A 322 11.31 16.51 -29.20
N SER A 323 10.00 16.25 -29.01
CA SER A 323 9.13 15.19 -29.62
C SER A 323 9.48 13.69 -29.47
N ASN A 324 10.63 13.34 -28.91
CA ASN A 324 11.08 11.95 -28.79
C ASN A 324 11.80 11.67 -27.45
N THR A 325 11.37 12.40 -26.41
CA THR A 325 11.83 12.26 -25.02
C THR A 325 10.99 11.21 -24.32
N SER A 326 11.64 10.39 -23.51
CA SER A 326 10.97 9.40 -22.68
C SER A 326 10.04 10.10 -21.69
N VAL A 327 8.76 9.73 -21.71
CA VAL A 327 7.72 10.30 -20.85
C VAL A 327 6.89 9.16 -20.28
N ILE A 328 6.50 9.27 -19.02
CA ILE A 328 5.61 8.32 -18.35
C ILE A 328 4.22 8.94 -18.20
N SER A 329 3.18 8.14 -18.44
CA SER A 329 1.80 8.62 -18.56
C SER A 329 0.89 8.10 -17.46
N SER A 330 1.06 6.85 -17.03
CA SER A 330 0.25 6.22 -15.98
C SER A 330 0.90 4.96 -15.45
N ALA A 331 0.61 4.62 -14.20
CA ALA A 331 0.89 3.31 -13.62
C ALA A 331 -0.40 2.51 -13.56
N THR A 332 -0.40 1.25 -13.99
CA THR A 332 -1.59 0.40 -14.02
C THR A 332 -1.36 -0.92 -13.32
N TYR A 333 -2.28 -1.29 -12.44
CA TYR A 333 -2.34 -2.59 -11.80
C TYR A 333 -3.56 -3.34 -12.33
N SER A 334 -3.35 -4.57 -12.81
CA SER A 334 -4.42 -5.44 -13.30
C SER A 334 -4.54 -6.66 -12.39
N HIS A 335 -5.66 -6.77 -11.68
CA HIS A 335 -5.98 -7.98 -10.91
C HIS A 335 -6.54 -9.09 -11.83
N SER A 336 -7.29 -8.69 -12.87
CA SER A 336 -7.73 -9.50 -14.00
C SER A 336 -7.93 -8.60 -15.23
N ASP A 337 -8.32 -9.18 -16.37
CA ASP A 337 -8.66 -8.41 -17.57
C ASP A 337 -9.85 -7.45 -17.33
N GLU A 338 -10.77 -7.80 -16.43
CA GLU A 338 -11.91 -6.97 -16.07
C GLU A 338 -11.66 -6.03 -14.88
N ALA A 339 -10.61 -6.27 -14.09
CA ALA A 339 -10.31 -5.54 -12.86
C ALA A 339 -8.97 -4.78 -12.98
N VAL A 340 -9.03 -3.67 -13.73
CA VAL A 340 -7.88 -2.79 -13.99
C VAL A 340 -7.99 -1.51 -13.17
N PHE A 341 -6.88 -1.13 -12.55
CA PHE A 341 -6.72 0.07 -11.75
C PHE A 341 -5.71 1.01 -12.44
N ILE A 342 -6.11 2.26 -12.68
CA ILE A 342 -5.28 3.29 -13.32
C ILE A 342 -4.76 4.24 -12.24
N ASN A 343 -3.49 4.62 -12.32
CA ASN A 343 -2.73 5.40 -11.33
C ASN A 343 -2.86 4.83 -9.93
N LYS A 344 -2.87 3.50 -9.85
CA LYS A 344 -3.05 2.72 -8.64
C LYS A 344 -2.20 1.47 -8.79
N VAL A 345 -1.44 1.13 -7.76
CA VAL A 345 -0.56 -0.05 -7.70
C VAL A 345 -0.77 -0.78 -6.39
N ARG A 346 -0.30 -2.02 -6.29
CA ARG A 346 -0.47 -2.84 -5.08
C ARG A 346 0.83 -3.57 -4.75
N PRO A 347 1.25 -3.66 -3.47
CA PRO A 347 2.41 -4.45 -3.07
C PRO A 347 2.34 -5.89 -3.60
N PHE A 348 3.50 -6.46 -3.97
CA PHE A 348 3.67 -7.81 -4.53
C PHE A 348 2.89 -8.12 -5.80
N SER A 349 2.28 -7.10 -6.42
CA SER A 349 1.47 -7.29 -7.61
C SER A 349 2.17 -6.73 -8.84
N PRO A 350 2.17 -7.45 -9.96
CA PRO A 350 2.66 -6.89 -11.22
C PRO A 350 1.89 -5.63 -11.59
N ALA A 351 2.64 -4.61 -11.98
CA ALA A 351 2.14 -3.34 -12.47
C ALA A 351 2.85 -2.97 -13.78
N ASN A 352 2.22 -2.09 -14.54
CA ASN A 352 2.74 -1.59 -15.79
C ASN A 352 2.82 -0.08 -15.75
N LEU A 353 4.01 0.45 -16.05
CA LEU A 353 4.22 1.86 -16.26
C LEU A 353 4.08 2.13 -17.75
N ASN A 354 3.00 2.80 -18.13
CA ASN A 354 2.77 3.20 -19.52
C ASN A 354 3.60 4.43 -19.83
N ALA A 355 4.36 4.36 -20.92
CA ALA A 355 5.31 5.39 -21.32
C ALA A 355 5.24 5.64 -22.82
N GLU A 356 5.99 6.62 -23.31
CA GLU A 356 6.25 6.83 -24.73
C GLU A 356 7.73 7.14 -24.93
N ASN A 357 8.29 6.66 -26.04
CA ASN A 357 9.66 6.92 -26.46
C ASN A 357 10.73 6.51 -25.42
N LEU A 358 10.50 5.40 -24.68
CA LEU A 358 11.56 4.82 -23.84
C LEU A 358 12.74 4.39 -24.72
N LYS A 359 13.96 4.68 -24.26
CA LYS A 359 15.23 4.41 -24.94
C LYS A 359 16.23 3.82 -23.96
N GLY A 360 17.19 3.07 -24.48
CA GLY A 360 18.15 2.33 -23.67
C GLY A 360 17.67 0.92 -23.37
N ASP A 361 18.49 0.16 -22.67
CA ASP A 361 18.22 -1.25 -22.32
C ASP A 361 17.80 -1.39 -20.84
N ALA A 362 18.14 -0.41 -19.99
CA ALA A 362 17.88 -0.41 -18.55
C ALA A 362 17.47 0.98 -18.05
N ALA A 363 16.79 1.00 -16.92
CA ALA A 363 16.44 2.19 -16.16
C ALA A 363 16.24 1.82 -14.69
N HIS A 364 16.19 2.84 -13.82
CA HIS A 364 15.71 2.69 -12.44
C HIS A 364 14.34 3.36 -12.32
N LEU A 365 13.35 2.60 -11.83
CA LEU A 365 12.06 3.14 -11.42
C LEU A 365 12.17 3.62 -9.98
N VAL A 366 12.11 4.94 -9.83
CA VAL A 366 12.10 5.58 -8.53
C VAL A 366 10.66 5.83 -8.10
N MET A 367 10.32 5.37 -6.90
CA MET A 367 9.01 5.50 -6.29
C MET A 367 9.14 6.21 -4.94
N LEU A 368 8.43 7.32 -4.80
CA LEU A 368 8.40 8.15 -3.59
C LEU A 368 7.06 8.00 -2.89
N LYS A 369 7.06 7.96 -1.56
CA LYS A 369 5.85 7.82 -0.75
C LYS A 369 5.57 9.08 0.07
N GLY A 370 4.36 9.65 -0.05
CA GLY A 370 3.88 10.74 0.81
C GLY A 370 4.58 12.10 0.69
N ASP A 371 4.24 13.01 1.61
CA ASP A 371 4.66 14.41 1.59
C ASP A 371 6.11 14.64 2.10
N ASP A 372 6.75 13.62 2.67
CA ASP A 372 8.13 13.66 3.22
C ASP A 372 9.14 12.80 2.43
N LYS A 373 8.75 12.20 1.29
CA LYS A 373 9.59 11.45 0.33
C LYS A 373 10.52 10.34 0.88
N GLN A 374 10.28 9.84 2.09
CA GLN A 374 10.82 8.56 2.57
C GLN A 374 9.68 7.64 2.99
N PRO A 375 9.75 6.31 2.77
CA PRO A 375 10.84 5.57 2.12
C PRO A 375 10.83 5.73 0.58
N VAL A 376 12.01 5.92 0.00
CA VAL A 376 12.28 5.86 -1.44
C VAL A 376 12.46 4.40 -1.86
N VAL A 377 12.00 4.06 -3.07
CA VAL A 377 12.24 2.75 -3.68
C VAL A 377 12.90 2.93 -5.04
N ASN A 378 14.10 2.37 -5.19
CA ASN A 378 14.86 2.29 -6.43
C ASN A 378 14.76 0.86 -7.01
N LEU A 379 13.97 0.69 -8.08
CA LEU A 379 13.76 -0.62 -8.71
C LEU A 379 14.48 -0.69 -10.06
N PRO A 380 15.46 -1.58 -10.26
CA PRO A 380 16.03 -1.81 -11.57
C PRO A 380 14.97 -2.41 -12.49
N VAL A 381 14.82 -1.82 -13.68
CA VAL A 381 13.86 -2.24 -14.69
C VAL A 381 14.52 -2.35 -16.06
N THR A 382 14.15 -3.38 -16.82
CA THR A 382 14.62 -3.57 -18.19
C THR A 382 13.65 -2.91 -19.16
N ILE A 383 14.18 -2.11 -20.08
CA ILE A 383 13.38 -1.50 -21.14
C ILE A 383 13.27 -2.50 -22.29
N THR A 384 12.12 -3.18 -22.36
CA THR A 384 11.82 -4.16 -23.42
C THR A 384 10.86 -3.62 -24.48
N SER A 385 10.30 -2.42 -24.26
CA SER A 385 9.31 -1.78 -25.11
C SER A 385 9.44 -0.26 -25.00
N GLU A 386 9.26 0.45 -26.11
CA GLU A 386 9.27 1.92 -26.15
C GLU A 386 8.09 2.55 -25.39
N ASN A 387 7.04 1.77 -25.08
CA ASN A 387 5.78 2.30 -24.55
C ASN A 387 5.37 1.75 -23.18
N LYS A 388 6.17 0.86 -22.59
CA LYS A 388 5.77 0.12 -21.39
C LYS A 388 6.96 -0.41 -20.62
N ILE A 389 6.92 -0.30 -19.30
CA ILE A 389 7.77 -1.05 -18.36
C ILE A 389 6.88 -1.91 -17.47
N GLU A 390 7.28 -3.17 -17.28
CA GLU A 390 6.65 -4.08 -16.33
C GLU A 390 7.50 -4.12 -15.06
N PHE A 391 6.84 -4.07 -13.90
CA PHE A 391 7.53 -4.08 -12.62
C PHE A 391 6.63 -4.69 -11.55
N VAL A 392 7.22 -5.05 -10.42
CA VAL A 392 6.49 -5.55 -9.24
C VAL A 392 6.80 -4.60 -8.09
N ILE A 393 5.75 -4.12 -7.42
CA ILE A 393 5.93 -3.28 -6.22
C ILE A 393 6.52 -4.15 -5.10
N PRO A 394 7.63 -3.74 -4.47
CA PRO A 394 8.21 -4.48 -3.36
C PRO A 394 7.27 -4.52 -2.15
N ASN A 395 7.64 -5.32 -1.16
CA ASN A 395 6.90 -5.34 0.10
C ASN A 395 7.02 -3.99 0.80
N TYR A 396 5.91 -3.46 1.31
CA TYR A 396 5.94 -2.36 2.25
C TYR A 396 5.54 -2.87 3.64
N PRO A 397 6.38 -2.65 4.69
CA PRO A 397 6.07 -3.12 6.04
C PRO A 397 4.71 -2.62 6.55
N LYS A 398 4.29 -1.44 6.09
CA LYS A 398 3.00 -0.83 6.43
C LYS A 398 2.49 0.06 5.30
N VAL A 399 1.23 -0.14 4.91
CA VAL A 399 0.47 0.77 4.05
C VAL A 399 -0.68 1.33 4.89
N ALA A 400 -0.90 2.65 4.84
CA ALA A 400 -1.98 3.30 5.56
C ALA A 400 -3.37 2.78 5.15
N LEU A 401 -4.31 2.84 6.09
CA LEU A 401 -5.72 2.61 5.80
C LEU A 401 -6.20 3.62 4.76
N GLY A 402 -6.90 3.15 3.73
CA GLY A 402 -7.31 3.95 2.57
C GLY A 402 -6.31 3.96 1.42
N GLY A 403 -5.09 3.45 1.63
CA GLY A 403 -3.97 3.56 0.68
C GLY A 403 -3.14 4.82 0.91
N GLU A 404 -2.07 4.97 0.15
CA GLU A 404 -1.10 6.06 0.31
C GLU A 404 -0.78 6.73 -1.02
N PRO A 405 -0.61 8.07 -1.05
CA PRO A 405 -0.14 8.76 -2.24
C PRO A 405 1.32 8.41 -2.51
N ILE A 406 1.63 8.19 -3.79
CA ILE A 406 2.97 7.86 -4.26
C ILE A 406 3.25 8.60 -5.56
N THR A 407 4.54 8.83 -5.85
CA THR A 407 4.99 9.47 -7.08
C THR A 407 6.05 8.60 -7.75
N PHE A 408 5.94 8.41 -9.06
CA PHE A 408 6.91 7.66 -9.85
C PHE A 408 7.71 8.59 -10.76
N PHE A 409 8.98 8.27 -10.99
CA PHE A 409 9.75 8.71 -12.16
C PHE A 409 10.74 7.61 -12.60
N LEU A 410 11.25 7.71 -13.82
CA LEU A 410 12.35 6.86 -14.27
C LEU A 410 13.64 7.68 -14.30
N ALA A 411 14.71 7.08 -13.82
CA ALA A 411 16.09 7.51 -14.06
C ALA A 411 16.69 6.66 -15.19
N ILE A 412 17.21 7.32 -16.22
CA ILE A 412 17.73 6.72 -17.44
C ILE A 412 19.00 7.48 -17.84
N ASP A 413 20.16 6.83 -17.76
CA ASP A 413 21.45 7.40 -18.17
C ASP A 413 21.73 8.82 -17.61
N GLY A 414 21.52 9.03 -16.30
CA GLY A 414 21.70 10.34 -15.66
C GLY A 414 20.58 11.36 -15.91
N TYR A 415 19.45 10.93 -16.50
CA TYR A 415 18.28 11.77 -16.75
C TYR A 415 17.02 11.28 -16.06
N LYS A 416 16.23 12.23 -15.56
CA LYS A 416 14.93 12.00 -14.93
C LYS A 416 13.78 12.28 -15.89
N THR A 417 12.82 11.36 -16.01
CA THR A 417 11.58 11.61 -16.75
C THR A 417 10.67 12.62 -16.03
N ASN A 418 9.51 12.95 -16.61
CA ASN A 418 8.44 13.54 -15.80
C ASN A 418 8.05 12.59 -14.66
N SER A 419 7.40 13.16 -13.63
CA SER A 419 6.79 12.37 -12.57
C SER A 419 5.30 12.14 -12.83
N ILE A 420 4.75 11.05 -12.30
CA ILE A 420 3.31 10.81 -12.22
C ILE A 420 2.91 10.46 -10.79
N ASP A 421 1.74 10.92 -10.38
CA ASP A 421 1.17 10.56 -9.09
C ASP A 421 0.24 9.36 -9.22
N ALA A 422 0.26 8.52 -8.19
CA ALA A 422 -0.56 7.32 -8.08
C ALA A 422 -0.93 7.05 -6.62
N THR A 423 -1.70 5.99 -6.39
CA THR A 423 -2.03 5.50 -5.05
C THR A 423 -1.49 4.09 -4.86
N LEU A 424 -0.70 3.89 -3.81
CA LEU A 424 -0.37 2.57 -3.29
C LEU A 424 -1.58 2.02 -2.53
N LEU A 425 -2.21 1.01 -3.10
CA LEU A 425 -3.37 0.36 -2.49
C LEU A 425 -2.95 -0.48 -1.30
N HIS A 426 -3.71 -0.38 -0.22
CA HIS A 426 -3.59 -1.34 0.88
C HIS A 426 -3.83 -2.77 0.35
N PRO A 427 -3.08 -3.80 0.81
CA PRO A 427 -3.25 -5.18 0.30
C PRO A 427 -4.69 -5.72 0.41
N LYS A 428 -5.44 -5.23 1.41
CA LYS A 428 -6.85 -5.54 1.67
C LYS A 428 -7.88 -4.60 1.02
N THR A 429 -7.46 -3.69 0.14
CA THR A 429 -8.41 -2.87 -0.64
C THR A 429 -9.31 -3.80 -1.48
N PRO A 430 -10.65 -3.58 -1.49
CA PRO A 430 -11.60 -4.43 -2.19
C PRO A 430 -11.36 -4.40 -3.70
N VAL A 431 -11.70 -5.50 -4.39
CA VAL A 431 -11.61 -5.60 -5.85
C VAL A 431 -12.92 -6.16 -6.37
N VAL A 432 -13.49 -5.53 -7.40
CA VAL A 432 -14.66 -6.04 -8.12
C VAL A 432 -14.17 -6.77 -9.36
N THR A 433 -14.41 -8.07 -9.43
CA THR A 433 -14.02 -8.92 -10.56
C THR A 433 -15.18 -9.24 -11.49
N GLY A 434 -16.43 -9.08 -11.03
CA GLY A 434 -17.58 -9.38 -11.88
C GLY A 434 -18.93 -8.92 -11.33
N ILE A 435 -19.85 -8.69 -12.28
CA ILE A 435 -21.27 -8.44 -12.02
C ILE A 435 -22.04 -9.35 -12.98
N PRO A 436 -22.60 -10.49 -12.52
CA PRO A 436 -23.26 -11.46 -13.40
C PRO A 436 -24.46 -10.88 -14.16
N ILE A 437 -25.20 -9.95 -13.57
CA ILE A 437 -26.36 -9.30 -14.18
C ILE A 437 -26.16 -7.78 -14.16
N LYS A 438 -25.95 -7.19 -15.34
CA LYS A 438 -25.71 -5.75 -15.48
C LYS A 438 -26.98 -4.95 -15.80
N ASN A 439 -27.92 -5.52 -16.54
CA ASN A 439 -29.21 -4.86 -16.84
C ASN A 439 -30.19 -5.16 -15.72
N VAL A 440 -30.65 -4.13 -15.02
CA VAL A 440 -31.40 -4.26 -13.76
C VAL A 440 -32.51 -3.23 -13.67
N VAL A 441 -33.56 -3.53 -12.91
CA VAL A 441 -34.63 -2.58 -12.57
C VAL A 441 -34.58 -2.24 -11.08
N GLU A 442 -35.33 -1.21 -10.67
CA GLU A 442 -35.47 -0.87 -9.25
C GLU A 442 -35.97 -2.07 -8.42
N GLY A 443 -35.34 -2.30 -7.27
CA GLY A 443 -35.69 -3.40 -6.37
C GLY A 443 -35.04 -4.74 -6.71
N ASP A 444 -34.35 -4.86 -7.84
CA ASP A 444 -33.59 -6.08 -8.16
C ASP A 444 -32.46 -6.29 -7.14
N LYS A 445 -32.20 -7.56 -6.81
CA LYS A 445 -31.03 -7.94 -6.02
C LYS A 445 -29.88 -8.29 -6.96
N VAL A 446 -28.80 -7.52 -6.88
CA VAL A 446 -27.62 -7.66 -7.74
C VAL A 446 -26.48 -8.28 -6.95
N SER A 447 -25.83 -9.29 -7.54
CA SER A 447 -24.63 -9.92 -7.00
C SER A 447 -23.37 -9.30 -7.61
N ILE A 448 -22.35 -9.17 -6.77
CA ILE A 448 -21.00 -8.73 -7.11
C ILE A 448 -20.05 -9.84 -6.70
N THR A 449 -19.14 -10.22 -7.59
CA THR A 449 -18.01 -11.09 -7.27
C THR A 449 -16.74 -10.25 -7.16
N GLY A 450 -15.87 -10.61 -6.22
CA GLY A 450 -14.69 -9.82 -5.93
C GLY A 450 -13.67 -10.53 -5.04
N ALA A 451 -12.74 -9.73 -4.54
CA ALA A 451 -11.75 -10.13 -3.55
C ALA A 451 -11.66 -9.07 -2.45
N ASN A 452 -11.20 -9.46 -1.26
CA ASN A 452 -11.07 -8.60 -0.08
C ASN A 452 -12.38 -7.90 0.31
N LEU A 453 -13.50 -8.61 0.14
CA LEU A 453 -14.81 -8.10 0.51
C LEU A 453 -15.04 -8.34 2.02
N GLU A 454 -14.62 -7.38 2.84
CA GLU A 454 -14.73 -7.49 4.31
C GLU A 454 -16.05 -6.89 4.84
N SER A 455 -16.46 -7.34 6.03
CA SER A 455 -17.61 -6.77 6.74
C SER A 455 -17.42 -5.26 6.96
N GLY A 456 -18.47 -4.48 6.70
CA GLY A 456 -18.43 -3.01 6.75
C GLY A 456 -18.07 -2.34 5.42
N THR A 457 -17.82 -3.12 4.35
CA THR A 457 -17.73 -2.57 2.98
C THR A 457 -19.08 -2.02 2.54
N ALA A 458 -19.08 -0.81 1.97
CA ALA A 458 -20.25 -0.17 1.39
C ALA A 458 -20.10 -0.05 -0.13
N LEU A 459 -21.23 0.05 -0.84
CA LEU A 459 -21.23 0.38 -2.27
C LEU A 459 -21.52 1.87 -2.43
N VAL A 460 -20.68 2.56 -3.19
CA VAL A 460 -20.77 4.00 -3.44
C VAL A 460 -21.06 4.23 -4.92
N PHE A 461 -22.26 4.72 -5.24
CA PHE A 461 -22.56 5.17 -6.60
C PHE A 461 -21.86 6.51 -6.89
N ALA A 462 -21.30 6.66 -8.10
CA ALA A 462 -20.52 7.83 -8.50
C ALA A 462 -21.33 9.15 -8.42
N ASP A 463 -22.63 9.08 -8.68
CA ASP A 463 -23.56 10.20 -8.69
C ASP A 463 -24.82 9.92 -7.85
N GLY A 464 -24.74 8.96 -6.94
CA GLY A 464 -25.88 8.46 -6.18
C GLY A 464 -25.58 8.24 -4.70
N PRO A 465 -26.45 7.52 -3.98
CA PRO A 465 -26.27 7.24 -2.56
C PRO A 465 -25.16 6.21 -2.31
N THR A 466 -24.56 6.29 -1.13
CA THR A 466 -23.84 5.14 -0.54
C THR A 466 -24.87 4.18 0.03
N ILE A 467 -24.79 2.90 -0.35
CA ILE A 467 -25.69 1.86 0.13
C ILE A 467 -24.92 0.80 0.93
N GLN A 468 -25.59 0.28 1.95
CA GLN A 468 -25.12 -0.90 2.67
C GLN A 468 -25.44 -2.15 1.86
N LEU A 469 -24.54 -3.12 1.90
CA LEU A 469 -24.71 -4.39 1.21
C LEU A 469 -25.65 -5.29 2.03
N ASP A 470 -26.59 -5.97 1.37
CA ASP A 470 -27.53 -6.89 2.02
C ASP A 470 -26.87 -8.21 2.43
N TYR A 471 -25.73 -8.51 1.81
CA TYR A 471 -24.92 -9.69 2.05
C TYR A 471 -23.48 -9.39 1.65
N ILE A 472 -22.54 -9.89 2.43
CA ILE A 472 -21.12 -9.88 2.10
C ILE A 472 -20.43 -11.07 2.75
N ASP A 473 -19.60 -11.75 1.96
CA ASP A 473 -18.52 -12.62 2.40
C ASP A 473 -17.22 -12.18 1.68
N ASP A 474 -16.13 -12.93 1.85
CA ASP A 474 -14.81 -12.60 1.33
C ASP A 474 -14.72 -12.47 -0.21
N THR A 475 -15.67 -13.05 -0.94
CA THR A 475 -15.64 -13.16 -2.41
C THR A 475 -16.93 -12.70 -3.10
N ASN A 476 -18.02 -12.52 -2.36
CA ASN A 476 -19.32 -12.14 -2.89
C ASN A 476 -19.99 -11.05 -2.05
N ALA A 477 -20.68 -10.14 -2.73
CA ALA A 477 -21.54 -9.14 -2.12
C ALA A 477 -22.88 -9.05 -2.86
N ASN A 478 -23.93 -8.59 -2.18
CA ASN A 478 -25.21 -8.29 -2.81
C ASN A 478 -25.75 -6.94 -2.38
N PHE A 479 -26.48 -6.29 -3.28
CA PHE A 479 -27.23 -5.07 -2.97
C PHE A 479 -28.57 -5.04 -3.70
N ILE A 480 -29.54 -4.30 -3.16
CA ILE A 480 -30.80 -3.98 -3.83
C ILE A 480 -30.64 -2.68 -4.61
N VAL A 481 -31.03 -2.68 -5.88
CA VAL A 481 -30.98 -1.51 -6.77
C VAL A 481 -31.91 -0.41 -6.25
N PRO A 482 -31.39 0.79 -5.90
CA PRO A 482 -32.23 1.86 -5.35
C PRO A 482 -33.09 2.55 -6.43
N SER A 483 -34.06 3.34 -5.97
CA SER A 483 -34.89 4.18 -6.84
C SER A 483 -34.07 5.28 -7.53
N ASP A 484 -33.05 5.80 -6.85
CA ASP A 484 -32.30 7.01 -7.24
C ASP A 484 -30.89 6.67 -7.79
N VAL A 485 -30.79 5.67 -8.67
CA VAL A 485 -29.53 5.37 -9.39
C VAL A 485 -29.38 6.36 -10.53
N GLY A 486 -28.30 7.15 -10.51
CA GLY A 486 -27.92 8.01 -11.62
C GLY A 486 -27.30 7.21 -12.78
N THR A 487 -26.01 7.39 -13.03
CA THR A 487 -25.28 6.75 -14.14
C THR A 487 -25.13 5.23 -13.99
N GLY A 488 -25.29 4.70 -12.78
CA GLY A 488 -25.10 3.29 -12.47
C GLY A 488 -23.65 2.86 -12.29
N TRP A 489 -22.69 3.79 -12.39
CA TRP A 489 -21.30 3.56 -11.99
C TRP A 489 -21.17 3.55 -10.48
N PHE A 490 -20.40 2.60 -9.95
CA PHE A 490 -20.14 2.46 -8.53
C PHE A 490 -18.76 1.88 -8.25
N SER A 491 -18.32 2.04 -7.00
CA SER A 491 -17.18 1.35 -6.40
C SER A 491 -17.59 0.74 -5.06
N LEU A 492 -16.78 -0.20 -4.55
CA LEU A 492 -16.88 -0.69 -3.19
C LEU A 492 -15.83 0.02 -2.32
N GLN A 493 -16.23 0.44 -1.13
CA GLN A 493 -15.37 1.18 -0.21
C GLN A 493 -15.39 0.55 1.19
N ASN A 494 -14.20 0.33 1.76
CA ASN A 494 -14.02 -0.06 3.15
C ASN A 494 -12.87 0.75 3.78
N VAL A 495 -12.48 0.40 5.02
CA VAL A 495 -11.40 1.10 5.74
C VAL A 495 -10.05 1.02 5.04
N TYR A 496 -9.82 0.02 4.19
CA TYR A 496 -8.56 -0.17 3.45
C TYR A 496 -8.54 0.56 2.12
N GLY A 497 -9.67 1.06 1.62
CA GLY A 497 -9.73 1.89 0.42
C GLY A 497 -10.91 1.59 -0.49
N GLU A 498 -10.77 2.05 -1.73
CA GLU A 498 -11.79 1.99 -2.78
C GLU A 498 -11.39 1.01 -3.90
N SER A 499 -12.34 0.20 -4.36
CA SER A 499 -12.16 -0.74 -5.46
C SER A 499 -12.01 -0.05 -6.83
N ASN A 500 -11.82 -0.86 -7.87
CA ASN A 500 -12.06 -0.44 -9.25
C ASN A 500 -13.53 -0.08 -9.45
N TYR A 501 -13.79 0.83 -10.40
CA TYR A 501 -15.15 1.16 -10.80
C TYR A 501 -15.79 0.02 -11.58
N SER A 502 -17.07 -0.17 -11.37
CA SER A 502 -17.93 -1.04 -12.17
C SER A 502 -19.27 -0.38 -12.40
N SER A 503 -20.13 -0.99 -13.22
CA SER A 503 -21.43 -0.40 -13.53
C SER A 503 -22.55 -1.42 -13.71
N ILE A 504 -23.74 -0.97 -13.33
CA ILE A 504 -25.02 -1.54 -13.72
C ILE A 504 -25.73 -0.57 -14.67
N LYS A 505 -26.58 -1.12 -15.52
CA LYS A 505 -27.46 -0.36 -16.40
C LYS A 505 -28.89 -0.49 -15.89
N LYS A 506 -29.42 0.62 -15.36
CA LYS A 506 -30.81 0.67 -14.90
C LYS A 506 -31.76 0.77 -16.10
N GLU A 507 -32.70 -0.17 -16.17
CA GLU A 507 -33.79 -0.20 -17.12
C GLU A 507 -35.10 0.24 -16.45
N HIS A 508 -35.98 0.86 -17.23
CA HIS A 508 -37.36 1.16 -16.84
C HIS A 508 -38.30 0.21 -17.55
N VAL A 509 -39.29 -0.29 -16.82
CA VAL A 509 -40.40 -1.06 -17.40
C VAL A 509 -41.56 -0.12 -17.67
N ILE A 510 -41.89 0.05 -18.95
CA ILE A 510 -43.06 0.82 -19.38
C ILE A 510 -44.13 -0.10 -19.94
N SER A 511 -45.39 0.25 -19.76
CA SER A 511 -46.51 -0.44 -20.41
C SER A 511 -46.96 0.33 -21.65
N LEU A 512 -47.22 -0.37 -22.75
CA LEU A 512 -47.66 0.26 -24.00
C LEU A 512 -49.18 0.36 -24.10
N LYS A 513 -49.65 1.44 -24.71
CA LYS A 513 -51.02 1.60 -25.19
C LYS A 513 -50.95 2.14 -26.61
N VAL A 514 -51.56 1.46 -27.57
CA VAL A 514 -51.52 1.92 -28.96
C VAL A 514 -52.92 2.32 -29.41
N VAL A 515 -53.05 3.56 -29.91
CA VAL A 515 -54.32 4.12 -30.37
C VAL A 515 -54.25 4.35 -31.87
N MET A 516 -54.88 3.45 -32.62
CA MET A 516 -54.95 3.48 -34.08
C MET A 516 -56.18 4.26 -34.54
N PRO A 517 -56.04 5.26 -35.44
CA PRO A 517 -57.21 5.90 -36.05
C PRO A 517 -57.97 4.95 -36.98
N ASP A 518 -59.30 5.03 -36.99
CA ASP A 518 -60.17 4.14 -37.79
C ASP A 518 -59.92 4.22 -39.30
N TYR A 519 -59.42 5.34 -39.79
CA TYR A 519 -59.11 5.54 -41.21
C TYR A 519 -57.81 4.87 -41.66
N LEU A 520 -57.02 4.34 -40.72
CA LEU A 520 -55.71 3.77 -40.98
C LEU A 520 -55.76 2.24 -40.97
N HIS A 521 -55.88 1.63 -42.14
CA HIS A 521 -56.01 0.17 -42.30
C HIS A 521 -54.70 -0.50 -42.73
N ILE A 522 -53.81 -0.78 -41.79
CA ILE A 522 -52.53 -1.45 -42.06
C ILE A 522 -52.66 -2.96 -41.86
N LYS A 523 -52.38 -3.74 -42.92
CA LYS A 523 -52.45 -5.22 -42.94
C LYS A 523 -51.07 -5.90 -42.88
N ARG A 524 -50.11 -5.28 -42.21
CA ARG A 524 -48.70 -5.74 -42.10
C ARG A 524 -48.31 -5.94 -40.63
N PRO A 525 -47.25 -6.71 -40.34
CA PRO A 525 -46.73 -6.80 -38.99
C PRO A 525 -46.22 -5.44 -38.49
N PHE A 526 -46.44 -5.20 -37.22
CA PHE A 526 -45.90 -4.08 -36.47
C PHE A 526 -44.68 -4.49 -35.65
N TYR A 527 -43.81 -3.51 -35.38
CA TYR A 527 -42.58 -3.65 -34.61
C TYR A 527 -42.50 -2.47 -33.63
N VAL A 528 -42.01 -2.69 -32.41
CA VAL A 528 -41.79 -1.62 -31.44
C VAL A 528 -40.33 -1.66 -31.01
N ASP A 529 -39.73 -0.48 -30.77
CA ASP A 529 -38.39 -0.41 -30.18
C ASP A 529 -38.32 -1.27 -28.90
N ASN A 530 -37.22 -1.99 -28.71
CA ASN A 530 -36.97 -2.82 -27.52
C ASN A 530 -37.97 -3.97 -27.29
N LEU A 531 -38.74 -4.37 -28.31
CA LEU A 531 -39.63 -5.53 -28.24
C LEU A 531 -39.39 -6.47 -29.44
N ASP A 532 -38.92 -7.68 -29.14
CA ASP A 532 -38.65 -8.69 -30.18
C ASP A 532 -39.95 -9.30 -30.73
N GLY A 533 -39.99 -9.45 -32.06
CA GLY A 533 -41.05 -10.18 -32.78
C GLY A 533 -41.93 -9.33 -33.69
N GLU A 534 -42.72 -10.02 -34.51
CA GLU A 534 -43.71 -9.43 -35.42
C GLU A 534 -45.12 -9.51 -34.84
N PHE A 535 -45.85 -8.40 -34.84
CA PHE A 535 -47.21 -8.34 -34.28
C PHE A 535 -48.24 -8.04 -35.35
N TYR A 536 -49.21 -8.94 -35.55
CA TYR A 536 -50.21 -8.84 -36.64
C TYR A 536 -51.49 -8.11 -36.24
N GLY A 537 -51.52 -7.47 -35.07
CA GLY A 537 -52.67 -6.70 -34.60
C GLY A 537 -52.29 -5.72 -33.49
N ILE A 538 -52.88 -4.52 -33.53
CA ILE A 538 -52.53 -3.42 -32.64
C ILE A 538 -52.86 -3.71 -31.16
N ASN A 539 -53.89 -4.53 -30.93
CA ASN A 539 -54.32 -4.92 -29.59
C ASN A 539 -53.26 -5.78 -28.86
N ALA A 540 -52.31 -6.38 -29.58
CA ALA A 540 -51.24 -7.17 -28.98
C ALA A 540 -50.26 -6.32 -28.13
N PHE A 541 -50.29 -5.01 -28.31
CA PHE A 541 -49.41 -4.07 -27.59
C PHE A 541 -50.06 -3.49 -26.32
N ASN A 542 -51.38 -3.55 -26.17
CA ASN A 542 -52.03 -2.92 -25.02
C ASN A 542 -51.64 -3.64 -23.72
N ASN A 543 -51.10 -2.87 -22.77
CA ASN A 543 -50.49 -3.33 -21.52
C ASN A 543 -49.26 -4.23 -21.69
N LYS A 544 -48.69 -4.30 -22.90
CA LYS A 544 -47.43 -5.02 -23.13
C LYS A 544 -46.32 -4.25 -22.44
N GLN A 545 -45.53 -4.94 -21.61
CA GLN A 545 -44.39 -4.36 -20.93
C GLN A 545 -43.17 -4.37 -21.85
N VAL A 546 -42.42 -3.26 -21.84
CA VAL A 546 -41.17 -3.09 -22.57
C VAL A 546 -40.12 -2.56 -21.62
N GLN A 547 -38.94 -3.18 -21.65
CA GLN A 547 -37.76 -2.74 -20.92
C GLN A 547 -36.97 -1.76 -21.79
N ILE A 548 -36.72 -0.58 -21.25
CA ILE A 548 -35.99 0.49 -21.94
C ILE A 548 -34.87 1.02 -21.05
N SER A 549 -33.76 1.46 -21.65
CA SER A 549 -32.69 2.15 -20.91
C SER A 549 -33.23 3.45 -20.31
N SER A 550 -32.80 3.83 -19.10
CA SER A 550 -33.12 5.14 -18.49
C SER A 550 -32.73 6.34 -19.37
N THR A 551 -31.78 6.15 -20.27
CA THR A 551 -31.33 7.13 -21.27
C THR A 551 -32.17 7.18 -22.54
N THR A 552 -33.28 6.43 -22.63
CA THR A 552 -34.11 6.35 -23.84
C THR A 552 -35.15 7.46 -23.84
N ASP A 553 -35.00 8.46 -24.73
CA ASP A 553 -35.94 9.59 -24.81
C ASP A 553 -37.26 9.25 -25.52
N TYR A 554 -37.24 8.27 -26.43
CA TYR A 554 -38.39 7.93 -27.27
C TYR A 554 -38.58 6.44 -27.47
N ILE A 555 -39.84 6.04 -27.62
CA ILE A 555 -40.23 4.73 -28.11
C ILE A 555 -41.09 4.88 -29.36
N SER A 556 -40.85 4.03 -30.36
CA SER A 556 -41.47 4.12 -31.67
C SER A 556 -42.12 2.81 -32.09
N LEU A 557 -43.25 2.93 -32.80
CA LEU A 557 -43.95 1.84 -33.48
C LEU A 557 -43.67 1.95 -34.97
N TYR A 558 -43.31 0.84 -35.60
CA TYR A 558 -43.06 0.70 -37.03
C TYR A 558 -44.03 -0.33 -37.62
N TYR A 559 -44.32 -0.23 -38.91
CA TYR A 559 -45.13 -1.23 -39.64
C TYR A 559 -44.45 -1.74 -40.92
N LYS A 560 -43.23 -1.25 -41.16
CA LYS A 560 -42.32 -1.62 -42.24
C LYS A 560 -40.92 -1.17 -41.82
N SER A 561 -39.90 -1.91 -42.24
CA SER A 561 -38.51 -1.56 -41.95
C SER A 561 -38.22 -0.10 -42.34
N GLY A 562 -37.79 0.69 -41.37
CA GLY A 562 -37.45 2.10 -41.54
C GLY A 562 -38.63 3.07 -41.71
N ILE A 563 -39.89 2.64 -41.55
CA ILE A 563 -41.05 3.55 -41.57
C ILE A 563 -41.71 3.59 -40.19
N ARG A 564 -41.47 4.67 -39.47
CA ARG A 564 -42.08 4.94 -38.16
C ARG A 564 -43.53 5.36 -38.34
N LEU A 565 -44.43 4.64 -37.69
CA LEU A 565 -45.85 4.96 -37.67
C LEU A 565 -46.19 5.94 -36.54
N PHE A 566 -45.85 5.57 -35.30
CA PHE A 566 -46.07 6.39 -34.13
C PHE A 566 -44.80 6.49 -33.29
N GLN A 567 -44.71 7.56 -32.51
CA GLN A 567 -43.65 7.79 -31.55
C GLN A 567 -44.24 8.40 -30.27
N SER A 568 -43.56 8.22 -29.16
CA SER A 568 -43.86 8.93 -27.92
C SER A 568 -42.57 9.34 -27.23
N TYR A 569 -42.60 10.49 -26.56
CA TYR A 569 -41.54 10.94 -25.67
C TYR A 569 -41.74 10.26 -24.31
N ILE A 570 -40.73 9.54 -23.84
CA ILE A 570 -40.73 8.84 -22.55
C ILE A 570 -40.48 9.88 -21.46
N ALA A 571 -41.43 10.01 -20.53
CA ALA A 571 -41.40 11.05 -19.51
C ALA A 571 -41.84 10.48 -18.16
N ASP A 572 -41.00 9.67 -17.51
CA ASP A 572 -41.29 8.94 -16.25
C ASP A 572 -42.66 8.22 -16.21
N ASP A 573 -43.29 8.06 -17.37
CA ASP A 573 -44.65 7.59 -17.54
C ASP A 573 -44.63 6.05 -17.45
N SER A 574 -45.35 5.48 -16.48
CA SER A 574 -45.49 4.02 -16.34
C SER A 574 -46.33 3.38 -17.45
N GLN A 575 -47.12 4.19 -18.17
CA GLN A 575 -47.85 3.79 -19.37
C GLN A 575 -47.62 4.81 -20.50
N ILE A 576 -47.08 4.34 -21.62
CA ILE A 576 -46.79 5.15 -22.79
C ILE A 576 -47.84 4.91 -23.88
N GLU A 577 -48.49 5.99 -24.30
CA GLU A 577 -49.36 5.97 -25.47
C GLU A 577 -48.56 6.20 -26.76
N LEU A 578 -48.78 5.33 -27.75
CA LEU A 578 -48.33 5.45 -29.14
C LEU A 578 -49.54 5.74 -30.03
N SER A 579 -49.65 6.99 -30.47
CA SER A 579 -50.77 7.50 -31.26
C SER A 579 -50.31 8.64 -32.18
N VAL A 580 -51.21 9.11 -33.05
CA VAL A 580 -50.95 10.33 -33.84
C VAL A 580 -50.64 11.50 -32.89
N ASP A 581 -51.37 11.62 -31.79
CA ASP A 581 -51.22 12.72 -30.85
C ASP A 581 -49.88 12.68 -30.11
N SER A 582 -49.46 11.50 -29.63
CA SER A 582 -48.16 11.34 -28.98
C SER A 582 -47.00 11.65 -29.94
N THR A 583 -47.16 11.30 -31.21
CA THR A 583 -46.15 11.51 -32.27
C THR A 583 -45.97 13.00 -32.59
N LEU A 584 -47.07 13.75 -32.67
CA LEU A 584 -46.99 15.20 -32.91
C LEU A 584 -46.36 15.91 -31.71
N LYS A 585 -46.75 15.52 -30.50
CA LYS A 585 -46.15 16.04 -29.27
C LYS A 585 -44.66 15.71 -29.17
N SER A 586 -44.22 14.53 -29.59
CA SER A 586 -42.81 14.17 -29.56
C SER A 586 -41.99 15.04 -30.52
N PHE A 587 -42.50 15.37 -31.71
CA PHE A 587 -41.85 16.33 -32.62
C PHE A 587 -41.74 17.73 -32.02
N VAL A 588 -42.82 18.23 -31.39
CA VAL A 588 -42.83 19.56 -30.76
C VAL A 588 -41.85 19.61 -29.58
N LEU A 589 -41.86 18.59 -28.72
CA LEU A 589 -40.94 18.51 -27.58
C LEU A 589 -39.48 18.44 -28.04
N ARG A 590 -39.19 17.69 -29.10
CA ARG A 590 -37.85 17.64 -29.71
C ARG A 590 -37.39 19.01 -30.19
N ALA A 591 -38.27 19.74 -30.90
CA ALA A 591 -37.97 21.09 -31.38
C ALA A 591 -37.78 22.08 -30.21
N PHE A 592 -38.60 21.96 -29.17
CA PHE A 592 -38.52 22.81 -27.97
C PHE A 592 -37.23 22.56 -27.17
N ALA A 593 -36.85 21.29 -26.99
CA ALA A 593 -35.66 20.86 -26.25
C ALA A 593 -34.35 21.36 -26.87
N TYR A 594 -34.33 21.60 -28.18
CA TYR A 594 -33.16 22.13 -28.89
C TYR A 594 -32.72 23.53 -28.38
N GLN A 595 -33.67 24.32 -27.85
CA GLN A 595 -33.42 25.69 -27.40
C GLN A 595 -33.71 25.92 -25.92
N ASN A 596 -34.28 24.94 -25.21
CA ASN A 596 -34.78 25.10 -23.85
C ASN A 596 -34.60 23.81 -23.04
N LYS A 597 -34.38 23.95 -21.73
CA LYS A 597 -34.49 22.81 -20.81
C LYS A 597 -35.96 22.35 -20.73
N VAL A 598 -36.16 21.04 -20.77
CA VAL A 598 -37.48 20.41 -20.66
C VAL A 598 -37.68 19.97 -19.22
N GLU A 599 -38.49 20.70 -18.47
CA GLU A 599 -38.90 20.34 -17.11
C GLU A 599 -40.40 20.05 -17.10
N ASN A 600 -40.83 19.02 -16.37
CA ASN A 600 -42.23 18.61 -16.25
C ASN A 600 -42.91 18.37 -17.61
N VAL A 601 -42.44 17.35 -18.34
CA VAL A 601 -42.92 16.99 -19.68
C VAL A 601 -44.44 16.83 -19.74
N GLN A 602 -45.06 16.28 -18.69
CA GLN A 602 -46.50 16.08 -18.66
C GLN A 602 -47.28 17.41 -18.70
N GLN A 603 -46.79 18.42 -17.98
CA GLN A 603 -47.35 19.77 -18.05
C GLN A 603 -47.19 20.37 -19.47
N LEU A 604 -46.05 20.15 -20.11
CA LEU A 604 -45.81 20.60 -21.49
C LEU A 604 -46.73 19.88 -22.48
N LYS A 605 -46.90 18.56 -22.40
CA LYS A 605 -47.84 17.77 -23.22
C LYS A 605 -49.27 18.33 -23.13
N ASN A 606 -49.71 18.71 -21.94
CA ASN A 606 -51.02 19.35 -21.73
C ASN A 606 -51.09 20.73 -22.40
N LYS A 607 -50.09 21.59 -22.15
CA LYS A 607 -50.06 22.95 -22.73
C LYS A 607 -49.97 22.96 -24.25
N ILE A 608 -49.25 22.01 -24.85
CA ILE A 608 -49.19 21.81 -26.31
C ILE A 608 -50.59 21.56 -26.87
N SER A 609 -51.38 20.71 -26.20
CA SER A 609 -52.73 20.34 -26.64
C SER A 609 -53.69 21.53 -26.72
N ASP A 610 -53.46 22.56 -25.90
CA ASP A 610 -54.28 23.78 -25.86
C ASP A 610 -53.97 24.76 -27.00
N LEU A 611 -52.83 24.62 -27.68
CA LEU A 611 -52.39 25.59 -28.69
C LEU A 611 -53.21 25.47 -29.97
N VAL A 612 -53.60 26.62 -30.53
CA VAL A 612 -54.29 26.68 -31.84
C VAL A 612 -53.37 26.14 -32.94
N SER A 613 -52.09 26.52 -32.93
CA SER A 613 -51.09 26.03 -33.87
C SER A 613 -50.89 24.51 -33.80
N TYR A 614 -51.05 23.89 -32.61
CA TYR A 614 -51.02 22.44 -32.47
C TYR A 614 -52.25 21.78 -33.13
N LYS A 615 -53.44 22.35 -32.95
CA LYS A 615 -54.67 21.83 -33.60
C LYS A 615 -54.58 21.91 -35.11
N GLU A 616 -54.02 22.99 -35.66
CA GLU A 616 -53.75 23.14 -37.09
C GLU A 616 -52.70 22.14 -37.60
N PHE A 617 -51.62 21.95 -36.84
CA PHE A 617 -50.60 20.96 -37.15
C PHE A 617 -51.19 19.54 -37.17
N LYS A 618 -52.00 19.19 -36.16
CA LYS A 618 -52.67 17.90 -36.07
C LYS A 618 -53.62 17.67 -37.23
N TYR A 619 -54.48 18.63 -37.55
CA TYR A 619 -55.39 18.53 -38.69
C TYR A 619 -54.62 18.31 -40.00
N TRP A 620 -53.59 19.11 -40.25
CA TRP A 620 -52.74 18.95 -41.43
C TRP A 620 -52.09 17.56 -41.49
N TYR A 621 -51.57 17.06 -40.37
CA TYR A 621 -50.92 15.75 -40.32
C TYR A 621 -51.91 14.61 -40.60
N GLU A 622 -53.09 14.64 -39.97
CA GLU A 622 -54.15 13.65 -40.18
C GLU A 622 -54.67 13.63 -41.62
N GLU A 623 -54.83 14.79 -42.26
CA GLU A 623 -55.23 14.87 -43.68
C GLU A 623 -54.20 14.22 -44.61
N ASN A 624 -52.90 14.36 -44.32
CA ASN A 624 -51.85 13.70 -45.10
C ASN A 624 -51.76 12.20 -44.83
N LEU A 625 -52.05 11.74 -43.60
CA LEU A 625 -52.16 10.31 -43.28
C LEU A 625 -53.32 9.61 -44.03
N ARG A 626 -54.37 10.36 -44.43
CA ARG A 626 -55.52 9.83 -45.18
C ARG A 626 -55.22 9.63 -46.68
N GLN A 627 -54.11 10.14 -47.19
CA GLN A 627 -53.77 10.06 -48.62
C GLN A 627 -53.23 8.67 -49.00
N GLU A 628 -53.39 8.28 -50.27
CA GLU A 628 -53.10 6.92 -50.77
C GLU A 628 -51.61 6.50 -50.65
N SER A 629 -50.67 7.46 -50.49
CA SER A 629 -49.22 7.20 -50.41
C SER A 629 -48.64 7.50 -49.03
N ILE A 630 -49.22 6.89 -47.98
CA ILE A 630 -48.76 7.06 -46.58
C ILE A 630 -47.29 6.69 -46.36
N ASP A 631 -46.75 5.68 -47.07
CA ASP A 631 -45.33 5.30 -47.00
C ASP A 631 -44.40 6.48 -47.35
N ALA A 632 -44.78 7.32 -48.32
CA ALA A 632 -43.97 8.46 -48.75
C ALA A 632 -44.03 9.59 -47.72
N PHE A 633 -45.22 9.86 -47.16
CA PHE A 633 -45.39 10.88 -46.12
C PHE A 633 -44.67 10.52 -44.81
N LEU A 634 -44.77 9.26 -44.36
CA LEU A 634 -44.15 8.83 -43.10
C LEU A 634 -42.62 8.64 -43.18
N LYS A 635 -42.08 8.42 -44.38
CA LYS A 635 -40.63 8.45 -44.61
C LYS A 635 -40.07 9.86 -44.71
N ASP A 636 -40.94 10.83 -44.94
CA ASP A 636 -40.55 12.20 -45.20
C ASP A 636 -40.36 12.95 -43.87
N ASP A 637 -39.13 12.99 -43.37
CA ASP A 637 -38.72 13.93 -42.31
C ASP A 637 -38.59 15.38 -42.88
N SER A 638 -39.46 15.78 -43.83
CA SER A 638 -39.30 17.05 -44.55
C SER A 638 -39.29 18.25 -43.61
N TYR A 639 -38.69 19.33 -44.12
CA TYR A 639 -38.83 20.70 -43.61
C TYR A 639 -40.28 21.07 -43.24
N SER A 640 -41.30 20.41 -43.81
CA SER A 640 -42.71 20.70 -43.53
C SER A 640 -43.16 20.20 -42.14
N ILE A 641 -42.85 18.96 -41.76
CA ILE A 641 -43.19 18.41 -40.43
C ILE A 641 -42.37 19.12 -39.37
N ILE A 642 -41.06 19.22 -39.58
CA ILE A 642 -40.14 19.89 -38.65
C ILE A 642 -40.53 21.36 -38.50
N GLY A 643 -40.76 22.08 -39.59
CA GLY A 643 -41.13 23.50 -39.55
C GLY A 643 -42.45 23.76 -38.82
N LYS A 644 -43.46 22.90 -39.00
CA LYS A 644 -44.73 22.99 -38.25
C LYS A 644 -44.53 22.69 -36.76
N ALA A 645 -43.76 21.66 -36.43
CA ALA A 645 -43.45 21.35 -35.04
C ALA A 645 -42.67 22.48 -34.35
N THR A 646 -41.70 23.10 -35.05
CA THR A 646 -40.97 24.28 -34.57
C THR A 646 -41.90 25.47 -34.34
N ALA A 647 -42.85 25.74 -35.25
CA ALA A 647 -43.81 26.83 -35.07
C ALA A 647 -44.68 26.62 -33.81
N VAL A 648 -45.11 25.38 -33.54
CA VAL A 648 -45.84 25.05 -32.30
C VAL A 648 -44.94 25.18 -31.07
N ALA A 649 -43.68 24.78 -31.16
CA ALA A 649 -42.71 24.93 -30.07
C ALA A 649 -42.44 26.41 -29.74
N ASP A 650 -42.36 27.29 -30.74
CA ASP A 650 -42.23 28.74 -30.55
C ASP A 650 -43.45 29.35 -29.86
N ASP A 651 -44.66 28.90 -30.22
CA ASP A 651 -45.88 29.36 -29.57
C ASP A 651 -45.99 28.85 -28.13
N LEU A 652 -45.56 27.62 -27.88
CA LEU A 652 -45.43 27.07 -26.52
C LEU A 652 -44.47 27.94 -25.69
N TYR A 653 -43.30 28.28 -26.23
CA TYR A 653 -42.34 29.15 -25.56
C TYR A 653 -42.93 30.53 -25.24
N LYS A 654 -43.62 31.18 -26.20
CA LYS A 654 -44.29 32.47 -25.97
C LYS A 654 -45.34 32.37 -24.86
N LYS A 655 -46.15 31.31 -24.85
CA LYS A 655 -47.17 31.06 -23.81
C LYS A 655 -46.52 30.92 -22.44
N LEU A 656 -45.52 30.06 -22.29
CA LEU A 656 -44.79 29.87 -21.02
C LEU A 656 -44.12 31.17 -20.53
N LYS A 657 -43.52 31.94 -21.45
CA LYS A 657 -42.92 33.25 -21.12
C LYS A 657 -43.94 34.27 -20.63
N SER A 658 -45.16 34.27 -21.19
CA SER A 658 -46.24 35.14 -20.74
C SER A 658 -46.79 34.76 -19.37
N GLU A 659 -46.91 33.46 -19.08
CA GLU A 659 -47.37 32.95 -17.79
C GLU A 659 -46.37 33.26 -16.67
N ARG A 660 -45.05 33.15 -16.94
CA ARG A 660 -43.99 33.55 -15.98
C ARG A 660 -44.01 35.04 -15.65
N LYS A 661 -44.43 35.91 -16.58
CA LYS A 661 -44.58 37.35 -16.35
C LYS A 661 -45.81 37.73 -15.52
N ASN A 662 -46.81 36.84 -15.42
CA ASN A 662 -48.04 37.08 -14.68
C ASN A 662 -48.02 36.45 -13.27
N ASN A 663 -47.05 35.58 -12.99
CA ASN A 663 -46.84 34.91 -11.70
C ASN A 663 -45.70 35.53 -10.85
N ASN A 664 -44.98 36.51 -11.40
CA ASN A 664 -44.09 37.45 -10.69
C ASN A 664 -44.78 38.81 -10.64
#